data_AF-H1DF19-F1
#
_entry.id   AF-H1DF19-F1
#
_cell.length_a   1.000
_cell.length_b   1.000
_cell.length_c   1.000
_cell.angle_alpha   90.00
_cell.angle_beta   90.00
_cell.angle_gamma   90.00
#
_symmetry.space_group_name_H-M   'P 1'
#
loop_
_entity.id
_entity.type
_entity.pdbx_description
1 polymer ?
#
loop_
_entity_poly.entity_id
_entity_poly.type
_entity_poly.pdbx_seq_one_letter_code
_entity_poly.pdbx_strand_id
1 'polypeptide(L)'
;MLTILITSPFFISEETTICNLLFDYGLDLLHLRKPGADRTVFENFIQKIRPCYRNRIVLHDFYELVAIYHLRGIHLKSTQRDKIGMYENFSHISISCHTVAEIKTLPATVTYCFLSPVFDSLSKPDYYSPFRELPEITEAKLPLPVIALGGITPDKIRLCQRAGFAGVAVLGYIWERPQEAVMRFRDLKTPTVFSIAGFDPSGGAGITADLKTFESCSVYGRGILSALTFQNEKEYLATKNFCLEEIIRQLELQFRYAIPSFIKIGLLPDQEILFSLTRYLTQKVPDIKIIWDPILRTSSGFTFHTSLSLPDHFLRQLFLITPNTEELHQLFGENLCISDLQKLCKKYQFHLLWKGGHNAEEISVDRLIGPDTLHCFPVERSIYQKHGTGCILSAAITAYLARGISLVEACRKAQVYVSRFMDSNDSLLGYHLPVPLKNIPLPSTLRLQYITDYKEGWTIGEQVEAVCQGGVRWIQLRMKKNSKAEILQTGRLIKEICRYYNALFIVNDQVEIARQLDADGVHLGLEDMNPEEARKILGPDKIIGATCNTMEDIRLRAIQKVDYIGLGPFRYTTTKQKLSPVLGVEGYQKILHSMSREGISIPVFAIGGIQDADFIPLLQTGIQGIALSGLIKNSPDIKQKVREIRKELESI
;
A
#
# COMPACT_ATOMS: atom_id res chain seq x y z
N MET A 1 -4.38 11.48 5.34
CA MET A 1 -5.36 12.19 6.18
C MET A 1 -6.12 11.17 7.02
N LEU A 2 -6.36 11.45 8.31
CA LEU A 2 -7.06 10.55 9.22
C LEU A 2 -8.54 10.39 8.82
N THR A 3 -9.06 9.16 8.82
CA THR A 3 -10.47 8.86 8.53
C THR A 3 -11.13 8.26 9.76
N ILE A 4 -12.07 9.00 10.33
CA ILE A 4 -12.81 8.61 11.51
C ILE A 4 -14.24 8.24 11.10
N LEU A 5 -14.75 7.12 11.60
CA LEU A 5 -16.17 6.75 11.47
C LEU A 5 -16.84 6.98 12.82
N ILE A 6 -17.96 7.66 12.83
CA ILE A 6 -18.84 7.72 14.00
C ILE A 6 -19.97 6.72 13.77
N THR A 7 -20.23 5.83 14.74
CA THR A 7 -21.34 4.87 14.63
C THR A 7 -22.67 5.57 14.41
N SER A 8 -23.63 4.86 13.82
CA SER A 8 -24.98 5.41 13.68
C SER A 8 -25.55 5.73 15.06
N PRO A 9 -26.31 6.84 15.23
CA PRO A 9 -27.01 7.09 16.49
C PRO A 9 -28.10 6.05 16.75
N PHE A 10 -28.60 5.38 15.71
CA PHE A 10 -29.61 4.34 15.78
C PHE A 10 -28.99 2.95 15.64
N PHE A 11 -29.71 1.92 16.07
CA PHE A 11 -29.28 0.54 15.87
C PHE A 11 -29.43 0.13 14.42
N ILE A 12 -28.36 -0.44 13.86
CA ILE A 12 -28.34 -0.97 12.49
C ILE A 12 -28.01 -2.46 12.57
N SER A 13 -28.68 -3.27 11.76
CA SER A 13 -28.37 -4.70 11.66
C SER A 13 -26.92 -4.89 11.18
N GLU A 14 -26.20 -5.81 11.80
CA GLU A 14 -24.80 -6.15 11.44
C GLU A 14 -23.80 -4.98 11.51
N GLU A 15 -24.11 -3.90 12.23
CA GLU A 15 -23.24 -2.71 12.32
C GLU A 15 -21.80 -3.03 12.75
N THR A 16 -21.62 -3.96 13.69
CA THR A 16 -20.29 -4.42 14.13
C THR A 16 -19.56 -5.19 13.04
N THR A 17 -20.28 -5.96 12.21
CA THR A 17 -19.71 -6.65 11.04
C THR A 17 -19.22 -5.62 10.03
N ILE A 18 -20.03 -4.60 9.73
CA ILE A 18 -19.65 -3.48 8.87
C ILE A 18 -18.40 -2.80 9.43
N CYS A 19 -18.38 -2.43 10.71
CA CYS A 19 -17.23 -1.77 11.32
C CYS A 19 -15.93 -2.60 11.21
N ASN A 20 -15.99 -3.91 11.43
CA ASN A 20 -14.84 -4.80 11.23
C ASN A 20 -14.36 -4.79 9.76
N LEU A 21 -15.28 -4.83 8.80
CA LEU A 21 -14.92 -4.72 7.38
C LEU A 21 -14.29 -3.35 7.07
N LEU A 22 -14.82 -2.26 7.61
CA LEU A 22 -14.26 -0.93 7.40
C LEU A 22 -12.84 -0.81 7.98
N PHE A 23 -12.56 -1.44 9.12
CA PHE A 23 -11.21 -1.58 9.63
C PHE A 23 -10.30 -2.38 8.69
N ASP A 24 -10.79 -3.49 8.12
CA ASP A 24 -10.07 -4.28 7.10
C ASP A 24 -9.74 -3.42 5.85
N TYR A 25 -10.53 -2.38 5.56
CA TYR A 25 -10.29 -1.40 4.47
C TYR A 25 -9.55 -0.12 4.89
N GLY A 26 -9.03 -0.06 6.12
CA GLY A 26 -8.19 1.06 6.57
C GLY A 26 -8.93 2.21 7.26
N LEU A 27 -10.05 1.94 7.94
CA LEU A 27 -10.65 2.87 8.90
C LEU A 27 -9.67 3.18 10.03
N ASP A 28 -9.39 4.46 10.29
CA ASP A 28 -8.36 4.84 11.26
C ASP A 28 -8.83 4.76 12.71
N LEU A 29 -10.00 5.34 13.00
CA LEU A 29 -10.65 5.30 14.31
C LEU A 29 -12.15 5.08 14.18
N LEU A 30 -12.72 4.36 15.14
CA LEU A 30 -14.16 4.23 15.31
C LEU A 30 -14.60 4.98 16.57
N HIS A 31 -15.47 5.96 16.41
CA HIS A 31 -16.14 6.62 17.53
C HIS A 31 -17.43 5.87 17.82
N LEU A 32 -17.44 5.13 18.93
CA LEU A 32 -18.64 4.45 19.41
C LEU A 32 -19.52 5.45 20.16
N ARG A 33 -20.63 5.80 19.52
CA ARG A 33 -21.64 6.74 19.99
C ARG A 33 -23.04 6.14 19.81
N LYS A 34 -23.66 5.73 20.91
CA LYS A 34 -25.05 5.25 20.97
C LYS A 34 -25.84 6.05 22.02
N PRO A 35 -26.39 7.23 21.65
CA PRO A 35 -27.10 8.07 22.60
C PRO A 35 -28.28 7.33 23.23
N GLY A 36 -28.40 7.38 24.56
CA GLY A 36 -29.48 6.73 25.30
C GLY A 36 -29.34 5.21 25.47
N ALA A 37 -28.28 4.59 24.94
CA ALA A 37 -27.99 3.18 25.19
C ALA A 37 -27.31 2.98 26.56
N ASP A 38 -27.47 1.78 27.12
CA ASP A 38 -26.84 1.39 28.39
C ASP A 38 -25.41 0.84 28.20
N ARG A 39 -24.74 0.57 29.33
CA ARG A 39 -23.39 0.00 29.36
C ARG A 39 -23.32 -1.35 28.66
N THR A 40 -24.34 -2.20 28.82
CA THR A 40 -24.40 -3.55 28.25
C THR A 40 -24.36 -3.50 26.72
N VAL A 41 -25.03 -2.53 26.10
CA VAL A 41 -24.98 -2.31 24.65
C VAL A 41 -23.55 -1.98 24.19
N PHE A 42 -22.85 -1.10 24.92
CA PHE A 42 -21.46 -0.75 24.59
C PHE A 42 -20.53 -1.97 24.70
N GLU A 43 -20.62 -2.73 25.79
CA GLU A 43 -19.81 -3.94 25.99
C GLU A 43 -20.07 -4.97 24.88
N ASN A 44 -21.34 -5.22 24.55
CA ASN A 44 -21.73 -6.13 23.47
C ASN A 44 -21.18 -5.67 22.11
N PHE A 45 -21.18 -4.35 21.84
CA PHE A 45 -20.62 -3.80 20.61
C PHE A 45 -19.10 -4.01 20.56
N ILE A 46 -18.39 -3.66 21.63
CA ILE A 46 -16.92 -3.78 21.74
C ILE A 46 -16.48 -5.24 21.60
N GLN A 47 -17.19 -6.17 22.23
CA GLN A 47 -16.87 -7.60 22.18
C GLN A 47 -16.99 -8.16 20.75
N LYS A 48 -17.94 -7.65 19.95
CA LYS A 48 -18.13 -8.03 18.54
C LYS A 48 -17.12 -7.39 17.59
N ILE A 49 -16.38 -6.36 18.02
CA ILE A 49 -15.22 -5.87 17.25
C ILE A 49 -14.01 -6.78 17.51
N ARG A 50 -13.30 -7.14 16.43
CA ARG A 50 -12.10 -8.00 16.50
C ARG A 50 -11.06 -7.39 17.45
N PRO A 51 -10.40 -8.20 18.30
CA PRO A 51 -9.46 -7.70 19.30
C PRO A 51 -8.38 -6.75 18.75
N CYS A 52 -7.82 -7.04 17.58
CA CYS A 52 -6.79 -6.23 16.92
C CYS A 52 -7.24 -4.79 16.56
N TYR A 53 -8.54 -4.49 16.58
CA TYR A 53 -9.08 -3.16 16.27
C TYR A 53 -9.56 -2.39 17.51
N ARG A 54 -9.64 -3.03 18.68
CA ARG A 54 -10.22 -2.41 19.89
C ARG A 54 -9.43 -1.19 20.36
N ASN A 55 -8.11 -1.22 20.22
CA ASN A 55 -7.21 -0.09 20.49
C ASN A 55 -7.38 1.11 19.52
N ARG A 56 -8.34 1.06 18.58
CA ARG A 56 -8.73 2.14 17.66
C ARG A 56 -10.14 2.66 17.92
N ILE A 57 -10.80 2.19 18.98
CA ILE A 57 -12.15 2.62 19.36
C ILE A 57 -12.06 3.75 20.37
N VAL A 58 -12.78 4.85 20.10
CA VAL A 58 -12.95 6.00 21.00
C VAL A 58 -14.39 6.02 21.49
N LEU A 59 -14.58 6.11 22.81
CA LEU A 59 -15.91 6.08 23.41
C LEU A 59 -16.47 7.48 23.63
N HIS A 60 -17.77 7.67 23.33
CA HIS A 60 -18.51 8.89 23.69
C HIS A 60 -19.16 8.84 25.07
N ASP A 61 -19.28 7.64 25.66
CA ASP A 61 -19.88 7.39 26.98
C ASP A 61 -19.25 6.13 27.62
N PHE A 62 -19.52 5.85 28.91
CA PHE A 62 -19.00 4.69 29.66
C PHE A 62 -17.46 4.55 29.59
N TYR A 63 -16.76 5.62 29.96
CA TYR A 63 -15.30 5.75 29.81
C TYR A 63 -14.47 4.72 30.58
N GLU A 64 -15.02 4.13 31.64
CA GLU A 64 -14.40 3.04 32.39
C GLU A 64 -14.09 1.80 31.52
N LEU A 65 -14.86 1.59 30.44
CA LEU A 65 -14.66 0.46 29.51
C LEU A 65 -13.34 0.58 28.72
N VAL A 66 -12.75 1.78 28.64
CA VAL A 66 -11.46 1.99 27.95
C VAL A 66 -10.35 1.16 28.59
N ALA A 67 -10.27 1.16 29.92
CA ALA A 67 -9.27 0.38 30.65
C ALA A 67 -9.54 -1.13 30.55
N ILE A 68 -10.81 -1.53 30.63
CA ILE A 68 -11.23 -2.94 30.63
C ILE A 68 -10.92 -3.63 29.30
N TYR A 69 -11.20 -2.97 28.18
CA TYR A 69 -11.05 -3.54 26.84
C TYR A 69 -9.83 -3.02 26.06
N HIS A 70 -8.94 -2.27 26.74
CA HIS A 70 -7.76 -1.64 26.15
C HIS A 70 -8.09 -0.80 24.89
N LEU A 71 -9.11 0.04 25.01
CA LEU A 71 -9.58 0.90 23.91
C LEU A 71 -8.65 2.10 23.70
N ARG A 72 -8.88 2.86 22.62
CA ARG A 72 -8.03 4.00 22.28
C ARG A 72 -8.14 5.13 23.30
N GLY A 73 -9.36 5.51 23.67
CA GLY A 73 -9.62 6.67 24.53
C GLY A 73 -11.06 7.16 24.50
N ILE A 74 -11.25 8.45 24.79
CA ILE A 74 -12.57 9.05 24.99
C ILE A 74 -12.83 10.27 24.10
N HIS A 75 -14.11 10.58 23.90
CA HIS A 75 -14.59 11.76 23.21
C HIS A 75 -15.59 12.53 24.07
N LEU A 76 -15.32 13.82 24.27
CA LEU A 76 -16.12 14.75 25.06
C LEU A 76 -17.01 15.62 24.15
N LYS A 77 -18.20 15.95 24.64
CA LYS A 77 -19.08 16.93 24.01
C LYS A 77 -18.54 18.35 24.27
N SER A 78 -18.94 19.32 23.44
CA SER A 78 -18.58 20.73 23.65
C SER A 78 -19.00 21.24 25.04
N THR A 79 -20.15 20.80 25.54
CA THR A 79 -20.69 21.11 26.88
C THR A 79 -19.88 20.50 28.04
N GLN A 80 -18.91 19.63 27.76
CA GLN A 80 -18.06 18.99 28.77
C GLN A 80 -16.65 19.59 28.83
N ARG A 81 -16.42 20.73 28.16
CA ARG A 81 -15.09 21.38 28.11
C ARG A 81 -14.50 21.65 29.49
N ASP A 82 -15.29 22.15 30.43
CA ASP A 82 -14.81 22.47 31.79
C ASP A 82 -14.43 21.22 32.60
N LYS A 83 -14.78 20.02 32.10
CA LYS A 83 -14.47 18.74 32.74
C LYS A 83 -13.22 18.07 32.18
N ILE A 84 -12.51 18.66 31.21
CA ILE A 84 -11.33 18.03 30.59
C ILE A 84 -10.29 17.62 31.66
N GLY A 85 -10.04 18.47 32.66
CA GLY A 85 -9.09 18.19 33.74
C GLY A 85 -9.44 16.95 34.58
N MET A 86 -10.71 16.51 34.59
CA MET A 86 -11.14 15.30 35.30
C MET A 86 -10.74 14.00 34.58
N TYR A 87 -10.30 14.10 33.31
CA TYR A 87 -10.05 12.96 32.43
C TYR A 87 -8.57 12.85 32.01
N GLU A 88 -7.66 13.57 32.66
CA GLU A 88 -6.22 13.59 32.34
C GLU A 88 -5.54 12.22 32.48
N ASN A 89 -6.18 11.29 33.18
CA ASN A 89 -5.73 9.89 33.27
C ASN A 89 -5.84 9.12 31.94
N PHE A 90 -6.63 9.61 30.98
CA PHE A 90 -6.71 9.01 29.65
C PHE A 90 -5.61 9.58 28.74
N SER A 91 -4.85 8.68 28.11
CA SER A 91 -3.79 9.07 27.17
C SER A 91 -4.30 9.60 25.82
N HIS A 92 -5.61 9.53 25.57
CA HIS A 92 -6.23 9.94 24.32
C HIS A 92 -7.60 10.55 24.56
N ILE A 93 -7.68 11.87 24.42
CA ILE A 93 -8.88 12.67 24.67
C ILE A 93 -9.18 13.47 23.41
N SER A 94 -10.43 13.43 22.98
CA SER A 94 -10.92 14.27 21.89
C SER A 94 -12.17 15.03 22.29
N ILE A 95 -12.49 16.14 21.62
CA ILE A 95 -13.64 16.98 21.96
C ILE A 95 -14.30 17.59 20.73
N SER A 96 -15.61 17.83 20.77
CA SER A 96 -16.33 18.60 19.75
C SER A 96 -16.23 20.11 19.98
N CYS A 97 -15.96 20.86 18.91
CA CYS A 97 -15.92 22.33 18.87
C CYS A 97 -16.75 22.85 17.68
N HIS A 98 -17.21 24.10 17.79
CA HIS A 98 -18.04 24.74 16.75
C HIS A 98 -17.40 25.99 16.14
N THR A 99 -16.33 26.51 16.73
CA THR A 99 -15.62 27.69 16.22
C THR A 99 -14.11 27.52 16.35
N VAL A 100 -13.33 28.27 15.55
CA VAL A 100 -11.86 28.28 15.64
C VAL A 100 -11.38 28.90 16.96
N ALA A 101 -12.12 29.87 17.50
CA ALA A 101 -11.80 30.52 18.78
C ALA A 101 -11.81 29.52 19.94
N GLU A 102 -12.81 28.63 19.97
CA GLU A 102 -12.88 27.54 20.93
C GLU A 102 -11.65 26.64 20.90
N ILE A 103 -11.17 26.29 19.70
CA ILE A 103 -10.03 25.37 19.51
C ILE A 103 -8.74 25.99 20.08
N LYS A 104 -8.54 27.30 19.91
CA LYS A 104 -7.36 28.01 20.42
C LYS A 104 -7.22 27.95 21.94
N THR A 105 -8.32 27.78 22.66
CA THR A 105 -8.36 27.72 24.13
C THR A 105 -8.24 26.31 24.70
N LEU A 106 -8.18 25.27 23.85
CA LEU A 106 -8.12 23.90 24.33
C LEU A 106 -6.76 23.60 25.00
N PRO A 107 -6.75 22.81 26.09
CA PRO A 107 -5.52 22.41 26.76
C PRO A 107 -4.75 21.38 25.93
N ALA A 108 -3.43 21.33 26.12
CA ALA A 108 -2.53 20.42 25.41
C ALA A 108 -2.81 18.92 25.67
N THR A 109 -3.57 18.60 26.73
CA THR A 109 -4.02 17.24 27.03
C THR A 109 -5.01 16.70 25.99
N VAL A 110 -5.68 17.57 25.24
CA VAL A 110 -6.58 17.17 24.15
C VAL A 110 -5.75 16.75 22.92
N THR A 111 -5.96 15.51 22.47
CA THR A 111 -5.22 14.93 21.35
C THR A 111 -5.66 15.45 19.98
N TYR A 112 -6.96 15.66 19.78
CA TYR A 112 -7.54 16.32 18.60
C TYR A 112 -8.97 16.80 18.90
N CYS A 113 -9.53 17.63 18.03
CA CYS A 113 -10.92 18.06 18.15
C CYS A 113 -11.69 17.87 16.83
N PHE A 114 -13.02 17.77 16.94
CA PHE A 114 -13.91 17.96 15.79
C PHE A 114 -14.23 19.44 15.64
N LEU A 115 -14.22 19.95 14.41
CA LEU A 115 -14.92 21.16 14.04
C LEU A 115 -16.16 20.77 13.24
N SER A 116 -17.34 21.20 13.68
CA SER A 116 -18.60 20.80 13.06
C SER A 116 -19.74 21.80 13.23
N PRO A 117 -20.73 21.83 12.31
CA PRO A 117 -20.67 21.22 10.97
C PRO A 117 -19.75 22.04 10.05
N VAL A 118 -18.94 21.37 9.20
CA VAL A 118 -18.12 22.08 8.18
C VAL A 118 -18.84 22.23 6.83
N PHE A 119 -19.80 21.35 6.53
CA PHE A 119 -20.71 21.46 5.39
C PHE A 119 -22.14 21.14 5.81
N ASP A 120 -23.09 21.52 4.96
CA ASP A 120 -24.52 21.23 5.15
C ASP A 120 -24.78 19.73 5.33
N SER A 121 -25.75 19.43 6.18
CA SER A 121 -26.08 18.05 6.53
C SER A 121 -26.69 17.31 5.35
N LEU A 122 -26.23 16.07 5.13
CA LEU A 122 -26.80 15.18 4.10
C LEU A 122 -28.21 14.68 4.49
N SER A 123 -28.49 14.56 5.78
CA SER A 123 -29.70 13.92 6.31
C SER A 123 -30.67 14.89 7.01
N LYS A 124 -30.29 16.16 7.18
CA LYS A 124 -31.12 17.19 7.83
C LYS A 124 -31.15 18.44 6.95
N PRO A 125 -32.17 18.62 6.09
CA PRO A 125 -32.22 19.71 5.12
C PRO A 125 -32.09 21.11 5.73
N ASP A 126 -32.57 21.29 6.97
CA ASP A 126 -32.53 22.59 7.67
C ASP A 126 -31.26 22.80 8.52
N TYR A 127 -30.29 21.90 8.44
CA TYR A 127 -29.07 21.96 9.23
C TYR A 127 -27.88 22.41 8.38
N TYR A 128 -27.74 23.74 8.29
CA TYR A 128 -26.73 24.41 7.47
C TYR A 128 -25.39 24.58 8.20
N SER A 129 -24.31 24.57 7.42
CA SER A 129 -22.99 24.97 7.89
C SER A 129 -22.98 26.46 8.25
N PRO A 130 -22.41 26.86 9.39
CA PRO A 130 -22.15 28.26 9.67
C PRO A 130 -21.02 28.83 8.79
N PHE A 131 -20.29 27.97 8.08
CA PHE A 131 -19.17 28.34 7.22
C PHE A 131 -19.65 28.47 5.77
N ARG A 132 -19.60 29.69 5.21
CA ARG A 132 -19.75 29.91 3.76
C ARG A 132 -18.56 29.36 2.97
N GLU A 133 -17.37 29.50 3.53
CA GLU A 133 -16.11 28.92 3.06
C GLU A 133 -15.42 28.24 4.24
N LEU A 134 -14.69 27.15 3.98
CA LEU A 134 -13.98 26.43 5.04
C LEU A 134 -12.96 27.36 5.73
N PRO A 135 -12.83 27.31 7.06
CA PRO A 135 -11.80 28.06 7.76
C PRO A 135 -10.42 27.53 7.42
N GLU A 136 -9.46 28.42 7.18
CA GLU A 136 -8.07 28.06 6.94
C GLU A 136 -7.37 27.65 8.25
N ILE A 137 -7.49 26.37 8.59
CA ILE A 137 -6.91 25.73 9.78
C ILE A 137 -5.38 25.87 9.79
N THR A 138 -4.71 25.75 8.64
CA THR A 138 -3.26 25.85 8.53
C THR A 138 -2.74 27.21 9.01
N GLU A 139 -3.42 28.30 8.64
CA GLU A 139 -3.00 29.66 8.99
C GLU A 139 -3.30 30.02 10.45
N ALA A 140 -4.29 29.35 11.05
CA ALA A 140 -4.77 29.66 12.39
C ALA A 140 -3.82 29.27 13.53
N LYS A 141 -2.69 28.60 13.24
CA LYS A 141 -1.66 28.13 14.22
C LYS A 141 -2.28 27.45 15.44
N LEU A 142 -3.12 26.46 15.19
CA LEU A 142 -3.89 25.80 16.24
C LEU A 142 -3.04 24.84 17.08
N PRO A 143 -3.36 24.67 18.38
CA PRO A 143 -2.54 23.92 19.31
C PRO A 143 -2.55 22.40 19.09
N LEU A 144 -3.50 21.90 18.30
CA LEU A 144 -3.75 20.47 18.11
C LEU A 144 -4.42 20.17 16.76
N PRO A 145 -4.35 18.92 16.28
CA PRO A 145 -5.00 18.48 15.05
C PRO A 145 -6.52 18.71 15.05
N VAL A 146 -7.05 19.30 13.98
CA VAL A 146 -8.50 19.51 13.79
C VAL A 146 -9.05 18.52 12.77
N ILE A 147 -10.16 17.88 13.10
CA ILE A 147 -10.84 16.89 12.27
C ILE A 147 -12.17 17.48 11.78
N ALA A 148 -12.38 17.49 10.47
CA ALA A 148 -13.58 18.06 9.86
C ALA A 148 -14.77 17.10 10.03
N LEU A 149 -15.91 17.59 10.51
CA LEU A 149 -17.12 16.79 10.70
C LEU A 149 -18.37 17.55 10.22
N GLY A 150 -19.30 16.84 9.57
CA GLY A 150 -20.57 17.38 9.07
C GLY A 150 -20.57 17.55 7.56
N GLY A 151 -21.50 16.86 6.88
CA GLY A 151 -21.68 16.95 5.43
C GLY A 151 -20.53 16.44 4.57
N ILE A 152 -19.62 15.63 5.13
CA ILE A 152 -18.45 15.09 4.44
C ILE A 152 -18.86 14.03 3.40
N THR A 153 -18.40 14.21 2.17
CA THR A 153 -18.53 13.32 1.01
C THR A 153 -17.17 13.21 0.29
N PRO A 154 -16.93 12.20 -0.56
CA PRO A 154 -15.64 12.00 -1.24
C PRO A 154 -15.10 13.24 -1.97
N ASP A 155 -15.97 14.00 -2.66
CA ASP A 155 -15.65 15.22 -3.38
C ASP A 155 -15.16 16.38 -2.47
N LYS A 156 -15.54 16.38 -1.19
CA LYS A 156 -15.21 17.43 -0.22
C LYS A 156 -13.93 17.16 0.58
N ILE A 157 -13.37 15.95 0.48
CA ILE A 157 -12.18 15.53 1.23
C ILE A 157 -10.99 16.43 0.90
N ARG A 158 -10.76 16.76 -0.38
CA ARG A 158 -9.63 17.63 -0.76
C ARG A 158 -9.81 19.06 -0.30
N LEU A 159 -11.04 19.57 -0.24
CA LEU A 159 -11.32 20.89 0.33
C LEU A 159 -10.89 20.94 1.81
N CYS A 160 -11.19 19.89 2.57
CA CYS A 160 -10.74 19.76 3.96
C CYS A 160 -9.21 19.70 4.07
N GLN A 161 -8.55 18.93 3.18
CA GLN A 161 -7.09 18.85 3.16
C GLN A 161 -6.44 20.20 2.88
N ARG A 162 -6.92 20.94 1.88
CA ARG A 162 -6.41 22.28 1.53
C ARG A 162 -6.64 23.30 2.65
N ALA A 163 -7.78 23.21 3.32
CA ALA A 163 -8.07 24.04 4.49
C ALA A 163 -7.18 23.70 5.69
N GLY A 164 -6.44 22.58 5.69
CA GLY A 164 -5.50 22.22 6.75
C GLY A 164 -6.03 21.25 7.80
N PHE A 165 -7.20 20.63 7.58
CA PHE A 165 -7.71 19.62 8.49
C PHE A 165 -6.81 18.38 8.50
N ALA A 166 -6.50 17.87 9.69
CA ALA A 166 -5.68 16.67 9.87
C ALA A 166 -6.45 15.38 9.52
N GLY A 167 -7.78 15.45 9.49
CA GLY A 167 -8.67 14.33 9.25
C GLY A 167 -10.08 14.74 8.88
N VAL A 168 -10.88 13.74 8.52
CA VAL A 168 -12.33 13.86 8.40
C VAL A 168 -13.02 12.80 9.24
N ALA A 169 -14.16 13.16 9.82
CA ALA A 169 -15.07 12.25 10.47
C ALA A 169 -16.36 12.11 9.65
N VAL A 170 -16.75 10.87 9.39
CA VAL A 170 -17.90 10.52 8.56
C VAL A 170 -18.98 9.80 9.38
N LEU A 171 -20.23 10.07 9.03
CA LEU A 171 -21.43 9.46 9.62
C LEU A 171 -22.51 9.29 8.55
N GLY A 172 -23.12 10.39 8.10
CA GLY A 172 -24.28 10.36 7.19
C GLY A 172 -23.99 9.62 5.89
N TYR A 173 -22.91 9.99 5.21
CA TYR A 173 -22.52 9.40 3.93
C TYR A 173 -22.44 7.86 3.98
N ILE A 174 -21.95 7.28 5.08
CA ILE A 174 -21.81 5.82 5.26
C ILE A 174 -23.14 5.18 5.69
N TRP A 175 -23.78 5.73 6.72
CA TRP A 175 -24.94 5.10 7.36
C TRP A 175 -26.28 5.37 6.69
N GLU A 176 -26.35 6.30 5.73
CA GLU A 176 -27.54 6.47 4.87
C GLU A 176 -27.82 5.23 4.00
N ARG A 177 -26.77 4.47 3.66
CA ARG A 177 -26.89 3.19 2.95
C ARG A 177 -25.94 2.14 3.55
N PRO A 178 -26.26 1.56 4.71
CA PRO A 178 -25.38 0.62 5.42
C PRO A 178 -24.95 -0.59 4.59
N GLN A 179 -25.83 -1.08 3.72
CA GLN A 179 -25.55 -2.17 2.77
C GLN A 179 -24.43 -1.82 1.76
N GLU A 180 -24.22 -0.53 1.49
CA GLU A 180 -23.18 -0.01 0.61
C GLU A 180 -21.99 0.58 1.40
N ALA A 181 -21.96 0.42 2.73
CA ALA A 181 -20.99 1.10 3.61
C ALA A 181 -19.53 0.85 3.23
N VAL A 182 -19.17 -0.39 2.88
CA VAL A 182 -17.81 -0.74 2.46
C VAL A 182 -17.43 -0.04 1.15
N MET A 183 -18.33 -0.02 0.17
CA MET A 183 -18.11 0.63 -1.11
C MET A 183 -17.95 2.14 -0.93
N ARG A 184 -18.88 2.77 -0.22
CA ARG A 184 -18.81 4.19 0.16
C ARG A 184 -17.53 4.52 0.91
N PHE A 185 -17.12 3.67 1.85
CA PHE A 185 -15.88 3.91 2.58
C PHE A 185 -14.66 3.87 1.67
N ARG A 186 -14.61 2.95 0.71
CA ARG A 186 -13.57 2.93 -0.31
C ARG A 186 -13.58 4.22 -1.11
N ASP A 187 -14.75 4.72 -1.52
CA ASP A 187 -14.86 6.00 -2.27
C ASP A 187 -14.26 7.18 -1.50
N LEU A 188 -14.38 7.21 -0.16
CA LEU A 188 -13.73 8.23 0.68
C LEU A 188 -12.19 8.13 0.66
N LYS A 189 -11.64 6.94 0.43
CA LYS A 189 -10.20 6.68 0.46
C LYS A 189 -9.58 6.68 -0.94
N THR A 190 -10.35 6.46 -1.99
CA THR A 190 -9.87 6.34 -3.37
C THR A 190 -9.52 7.73 -3.92
N PRO A 191 -8.24 8.01 -4.19
CA PRO A 191 -7.86 9.29 -4.79
C PRO A 191 -8.35 9.36 -6.24
N THR A 192 -8.62 10.57 -6.72
CA THR A 192 -8.95 10.83 -8.12
C THR A 192 -7.74 11.44 -8.83
N VAL A 193 -7.45 10.95 -10.05
CA VAL A 193 -6.42 11.51 -10.95
C VAL A 193 -6.99 11.75 -12.33
N PHE A 194 -6.48 12.75 -13.04
CA PHE A 194 -6.88 13.01 -14.42
C PHE A 194 -5.76 12.61 -15.39
N SER A 195 -6.13 12.01 -16.52
CA SER A 195 -5.24 11.86 -17.68
C SER A 195 -5.74 12.75 -18.82
N ILE A 196 -4.82 13.54 -19.38
CA ILE A 196 -5.02 14.32 -20.59
C ILE A 196 -4.17 13.67 -21.68
N ALA A 197 -4.81 12.93 -22.59
CA ALA A 197 -4.12 12.14 -23.59
C ALA A 197 -5.01 11.83 -24.81
N GLY A 198 -4.40 11.30 -25.86
CA GLY A 198 -5.12 10.80 -27.03
C GLY A 198 -5.95 9.55 -26.71
N PHE A 199 -7.09 9.40 -27.38
CA PHE A 199 -7.89 8.18 -27.37
C PHE A 199 -7.26 7.16 -28.32
N ASP A 200 -6.70 6.09 -27.76
CA ASP A 200 -6.31 4.88 -28.49
C ASP A 200 -7.45 3.84 -28.40
N PRO A 201 -8.11 3.50 -29.52
CA PRO A 201 -9.23 2.55 -29.53
C PRO A 201 -8.79 1.10 -29.27
N SER A 202 -7.52 0.74 -29.45
CA SER A 202 -7.03 -0.61 -29.11
C SER A 202 -6.98 -0.85 -27.59
N GLY A 203 -6.87 0.24 -26.83
CA GLY A 203 -6.75 0.17 -25.38
C GLY A 203 -5.37 -0.21 -24.87
N GLY A 204 -4.32 -0.10 -25.71
CA GLY A 204 -2.93 -0.41 -25.36
C GLY A 204 -2.11 0.82 -24.93
N ALA A 205 -2.47 2.02 -25.39
CA ALA A 205 -1.84 3.28 -25.01
C ALA A 205 -2.87 4.38 -24.71
N GLY A 206 -2.40 5.62 -24.60
CA GLY A 206 -3.25 6.80 -24.45
C GLY A 206 -4.17 6.74 -23.23
N ILE A 207 -5.30 7.43 -23.33
CA ILE A 207 -6.22 7.59 -22.21
C ILE A 207 -6.84 6.27 -21.74
N THR A 208 -7.03 5.33 -22.65
CA THR A 208 -7.65 4.03 -22.37
C THR A 208 -6.73 3.15 -21.53
N ALA A 209 -5.44 3.09 -21.85
CA ALA A 209 -4.44 2.41 -21.02
C ALA A 209 -4.25 3.11 -19.66
N ASP A 210 -4.29 4.45 -19.64
CA ASP A 210 -4.16 5.23 -18.40
C ASP A 210 -5.29 4.90 -17.41
N LEU A 211 -6.54 4.93 -17.87
CA LEU A 211 -7.70 4.63 -17.02
C LEU A 211 -7.68 3.19 -16.50
N LYS A 212 -7.33 2.20 -17.34
CA LYS A 212 -7.13 0.80 -16.89
C LYS A 212 -6.04 0.70 -15.82
N THR A 213 -4.94 1.45 -16.01
CA THR A 213 -3.83 1.47 -15.06
C THR A 213 -4.23 2.09 -13.73
N PHE A 214 -4.93 3.22 -13.74
CA PHE A 214 -5.43 3.87 -12.53
C PHE A 214 -6.35 2.94 -11.73
N GLU A 215 -7.31 2.29 -12.39
CA GLU A 215 -8.26 1.37 -11.75
C GLU A 215 -7.53 0.18 -11.10
N SER A 216 -6.61 -0.48 -11.82
CA SER A 216 -5.82 -1.58 -11.27
C SER A 216 -4.87 -1.16 -10.15
N CYS A 217 -4.57 0.14 -10.05
CA CYS A 217 -3.83 0.74 -8.94
C CYS A 217 -4.74 1.27 -7.82
N SER A 218 -6.04 0.98 -7.83
CA SER A 218 -7.03 1.46 -6.85
C SER A 218 -7.12 2.99 -6.78
N VAL A 219 -7.13 3.62 -7.95
CA VAL A 219 -7.26 5.08 -8.12
C VAL A 219 -8.36 5.35 -9.13
N TYR A 220 -9.23 6.30 -8.84
CA TYR A 220 -10.31 6.65 -9.75
C TYR A 220 -9.78 7.57 -10.86
N GLY A 221 -9.69 7.03 -12.07
CA GLY A 221 -9.22 7.75 -13.25
C GLY A 221 -10.31 8.56 -13.93
N ARG A 222 -9.99 9.78 -14.38
CA ARG A 222 -10.86 10.56 -15.28
C ARG A 222 -10.09 11.00 -16.52
N GLY A 223 -10.72 10.84 -17.68
CA GLY A 223 -10.11 11.13 -18.97
C GLY A 223 -10.53 12.47 -19.55
N ILE A 224 -9.57 13.21 -20.10
CA ILE A 224 -9.74 14.39 -20.96
C ILE A 224 -9.05 14.10 -22.28
N LEU A 225 -9.82 14.18 -23.37
CA LEU A 225 -9.32 13.87 -24.71
C LEU A 225 -8.55 15.06 -25.28
N SER A 226 -7.32 14.80 -25.71
CA SER A 226 -6.50 15.74 -26.49
C SER A 226 -6.51 15.43 -27.99
N ALA A 227 -6.73 14.17 -28.35
CA ALA A 227 -6.79 13.69 -29.73
C ALA A 227 -7.64 12.42 -29.83
N LEU A 228 -8.22 12.16 -31.00
CA LEU A 228 -8.77 10.86 -31.40
C LEU A 228 -7.83 10.24 -32.42
N THR A 229 -7.30 9.07 -32.12
CA THR A 229 -6.40 8.36 -33.04
C THR A 229 -7.16 7.29 -33.81
N PHE A 230 -6.85 7.15 -35.09
CA PHE A 230 -7.31 6.06 -35.95
C PHE A 230 -6.16 5.06 -36.05
N GLN A 231 -6.06 4.17 -35.06
CA GLN A 231 -4.95 3.21 -34.93
C GLN A 231 -5.43 1.87 -34.34
N ASN A 232 -4.58 0.87 -34.42
CA ASN A 232 -4.62 -0.34 -33.58
C ASN A 232 -3.21 -0.59 -33.01
N GLU A 233 -2.99 -1.71 -32.34
CA GLU A 233 -1.70 -2.03 -31.71
C GLU A 233 -0.54 -2.23 -32.71
N LYS A 234 -0.82 -2.30 -34.01
CA LYS A 234 0.15 -2.54 -35.10
C LYS A 234 0.28 -1.38 -36.08
N GLU A 235 -0.78 -0.61 -36.31
CA GLU A 235 -0.86 0.38 -37.39
C GLU A 235 -1.47 1.69 -36.90
N TYR A 236 -0.99 2.80 -37.46
CA TYR A 236 -1.47 4.15 -37.20
C TYR A 236 -1.83 4.86 -38.51
N LEU A 237 -3.09 5.23 -38.69
CA LEU A 237 -3.60 5.78 -39.95
C LEU A 237 -3.73 7.30 -39.94
N ALA A 238 -4.34 7.85 -38.90
CA ALA A 238 -4.64 9.28 -38.82
C ALA A 238 -4.93 9.71 -37.37
N THR A 239 -5.06 11.02 -37.17
CA THR A 239 -5.55 11.60 -35.92
C THR A 239 -6.40 12.83 -36.15
N LYS A 240 -7.45 12.97 -35.33
CA LYS A 240 -8.22 14.21 -35.17
C LYS A 240 -7.87 14.85 -33.83
N ASN A 241 -7.28 16.04 -33.88
CA ASN A 241 -6.88 16.79 -32.70
C ASN A 241 -8.05 17.61 -32.12
N PHE A 242 -8.10 17.74 -30.79
CA PHE A 242 -8.96 18.71 -30.12
C PHE A 242 -8.22 20.03 -29.92
N CYS A 243 -8.93 21.16 -30.03
CA CYS A 243 -8.34 22.46 -29.72
C CYS A 243 -8.26 22.69 -28.19
N LEU A 244 -7.49 23.70 -27.77
CA LEU A 244 -7.31 24.01 -26.36
C LEU A 244 -8.63 24.27 -25.64
N GLU A 245 -9.57 24.97 -26.28
CA GLU A 245 -10.88 25.31 -25.70
C GLU A 245 -11.72 24.05 -25.42
N GLU A 246 -11.67 23.05 -26.31
CA GLU A 246 -12.36 21.77 -26.12
C GLU A 246 -11.75 20.95 -24.98
N ILE A 247 -10.42 20.97 -24.85
CA ILE A 247 -9.69 20.33 -23.74
C ILE A 247 -10.05 21.01 -22.41
N ILE A 248 -10.04 22.35 -22.36
CA ILE A 248 -10.39 23.13 -21.17
C ILE A 248 -11.86 22.89 -20.78
N ARG A 249 -12.79 22.87 -21.74
CA ARG A 249 -14.21 22.63 -21.46
C ARG A 249 -14.45 21.27 -20.81
N GLN A 250 -13.74 20.23 -21.25
CA GLN A 250 -13.76 18.91 -20.60
C GLN A 250 -13.22 18.99 -19.16
N LEU A 251 -12.07 19.64 -18.95
CA LEU A 251 -11.47 19.82 -17.63
C LEU A 251 -12.38 20.57 -16.66
N GLU A 252 -13.01 21.67 -17.09
CA GLU A 252 -13.90 22.47 -16.26
C GLU A 252 -15.09 21.67 -15.75
N LEU A 253 -15.66 20.78 -16.57
CA LEU A 253 -16.72 19.89 -16.14
C LEU A 253 -16.23 18.89 -15.08
N GLN A 254 -15.04 18.31 -15.26
CA GLN A 254 -14.49 17.38 -14.27
C GLN A 254 -14.12 18.07 -12.95
N PHE A 255 -13.60 19.30 -13.00
CA PHE A 255 -13.26 20.08 -11.80
C PHE A 255 -14.46 20.44 -10.93
N ARG A 256 -15.69 20.41 -11.45
CA ARG A 256 -16.91 20.58 -10.64
C ARG A 256 -17.16 19.43 -9.66
N TYR A 257 -16.59 18.25 -9.94
CA TYR A 257 -16.81 17.04 -9.14
C TYR A 257 -15.58 16.63 -8.33
N ALA A 258 -14.38 16.80 -8.89
CA ALA A 258 -13.16 16.44 -8.21
C ALA A 258 -12.03 17.36 -8.65
N ILE A 259 -11.20 17.79 -7.71
CA ILE A 259 -9.94 18.46 -8.02
C ILE A 259 -8.83 17.46 -7.68
N PRO A 260 -8.03 16.99 -8.64
CA PRO A 260 -6.96 16.05 -8.36
C PRO A 260 -5.74 16.76 -7.77
N SER A 261 -4.85 16.01 -7.13
CA SER A 261 -3.51 16.51 -6.75
C SER A 261 -2.45 16.23 -7.80
N PHE A 262 -2.69 15.23 -8.65
CA PHE A 262 -1.81 14.84 -9.75
C PHE A 262 -2.59 14.75 -11.06
N ILE A 263 -1.99 15.26 -12.13
CA ILE A 263 -2.50 15.12 -13.50
C ILE A 263 -1.41 14.52 -14.36
N LYS A 264 -1.76 13.52 -15.15
CA LYS A 264 -0.90 12.97 -16.19
C LYS A 264 -1.23 13.66 -17.52
N ILE A 265 -0.21 14.15 -18.21
CA ILE A 265 -0.29 14.63 -19.59
C ILE A 265 0.49 13.65 -20.47
N GLY A 266 -0.18 13.08 -21.46
CA GLY A 266 0.43 12.26 -22.50
C GLY A 266 0.51 13.00 -23.83
N LEU A 267 0.08 12.34 -24.90
CA LEU A 267 0.04 12.91 -26.25
C LEU A 267 -0.80 14.19 -26.28
N LEU A 268 -0.25 15.28 -26.80
CA LEU A 268 -0.95 16.51 -27.14
C LEU A 268 -0.73 16.86 -28.62
N PRO A 269 -1.66 17.60 -29.25
CA PRO A 269 -1.57 17.95 -30.68
C PRO A 269 -0.31 18.72 -31.07
N ASP A 270 0.09 19.69 -30.26
CA ASP A 270 1.20 20.61 -30.53
C ASP A 270 1.75 21.20 -29.21
N GLN A 271 2.86 21.93 -29.33
CA GLN A 271 3.55 22.58 -28.21
C GLN A 271 2.80 23.78 -27.63
N GLU A 272 2.00 24.49 -28.44
CA GLU A 272 1.26 25.68 -28.00
C GLU A 272 0.14 25.27 -27.05
N ILE A 273 -0.56 24.17 -27.37
CA ILE A 273 -1.54 23.55 -26.48
C ILE A 273 -0.86 23.07 -25.20
N LEU A 274 0.31 22.41 -25.28
CA LEU A 274 1.05 21.96 -24.10
C LEU A 274 1.36 23.11 -23.13
N PHE A 275 1.93 24.21 -23.62
CA PHE A 275 2.30 25.35 -22.78
C PHE A 275 1.07 26.09 -22.24
N SER A 276 0.05 26.27 -23.06
CA SER A 276 -1.19 26.96 -22.66
C SER A 276 -2.00 26.14 -21.65
N LEU A 277 -2.06 24.83 -21.83
CA LEU A 277 -2.75 23.91 -20.93
C LEU A 277 -2.07 23.85 -19.56
N THR A 278 -0.75 23.70 -19.51
CA THR A 278 0.00 23.66 -18.25
C THR A 278 -0.12 24.97 -17.47
N ARG A 279 -0.09 26.12 -18.16
CA ARG A 279 -0.38 27.42 -17.57
C ARG A 279 -1.82 27.49 -17.02
N TYR A 280 -2.81 27.04 -17.78
CA TYR A 280 -4.20 27.00 -17.31
C TYR A 280 -4.36 26.13 -16.06
N LEU A 281 -3.78 24.92 -16.06
CA LEU A 281 -3.86 23.99 -14.94
C LEU A 281 -3.25 24.57 -13.65
N THR A 282 -2.07 25.18 -13.74
CA THR A 282 -1.38 25.78 -12.59
C THR A 282 -2.06 27.07 -12.10
N GLN A 283 -2.72 27.84 -12.97
CA GLN A 283 -3.56 28.97 -12.54
C GLN A 283 -4.85 28.50 -11.85
N LYS A 284 -5.48 27.46 -12.38
CA LYS A 284 -6.74 26.93 -11.84
C LYS A 284 -6.54 26.18 -10.53
N VAL A 285 -5.44 25.42 -10.42
CA VAL A 285 -5.10 24.58 -9.27
C VAL A 285 -3.61 24.79 -8.94
N PRO A 286 -3.26 25.81 -8.14
CA PRO A 286 -1.86 26.21 -7.89
C PRO A 286 -0.95 25.12 -7.32
N ASP A 287 -1.52 24.16 -6.59
CA ASP A 287 -0.79 23.07 -5.95
C ASP A 287 -0.75 21.78 -6.80
N ILE A 288 -1.25 21.81 -8.04
CA ILE A 288 -1.28 20.63 -8.91
C ILE A 288 0.13 20.16 -9.27
N LYS A 289 0.33 18.84 -9.26
CA LYS A 289 1.56 18.20 -9.74
C LYS A 289 1.31 17.59 -11.11
N ILE A 290 2.04 18.08 -12.11
CA ILE A 290 1.91 17.64 -13.50
C ILE A 290 2.99 16.59 -13.81
N ILE A 291 2.56 15.37 -14.14
CA ILE A 291 3.41 14.32 -14.71
C ILE A 291 3.28 14.39 -16.22
N TRP A 292 4.38 14.62 -16.93
CA TRP A 292 4.37 14.69 -18.39
C TRP A 292 5.13 13.51 -19.00
N ASP A 293 4.44 12.72 -19.83
CA ASP A 293 5.03 11.70 -20.69
C ASP A 293 5.20 12.30 -22.09
N PRO A 294 6.42 12.68 -22.50
CA PRO A 294 6.66 13.42 -23.73
C PRO A 294 6.59 12.47 -24.93
N ILE A 295 5.38 12.12 -25.37
CA ILE A 295 5.15 11.24 -26.52
C ILE A 295 5.46 12.01 -27.82
N LEU A 296 6.71 12.01 -28.24
CA LEU A 296 7.16 12.72 -29.45
C LEU A 296 6.98 11.87 -30.72
N ARG A 297 7.00 10.54 -30.57
CA ARG A 297 6.86 9.56 -31.66
C ARG A 297 6.06 8.34 -31.21
N THR A 298 5.28 7.72 -32.08
CA THR A 298 4.64 6.42 -31.81
C THR A 298 5.63 5.27 -31.93
N SER A 299 5.32 4.14 -31.31
CA SER A 299 6.04 2.87 -31.52
C SER A 299 5.97 2.38 -32.97
N SER A 300 4.93 2.77 -33.72
CA SER A 300 4.78 2.50 -35.16
C SER A 300 5.55 3.48 -36.06
N GLY A 301 6.26 4.45 -35.48
CA GLY A 301 7.18 5.34 -36.19
C GLY A 301 6.62 6.70 -36.60
N PHE A 302 5.36 7.02 -36.31
CA PHE A 302 4.73 8.31 -36.62
C PHE A 302 5.25 9.41 -35.69
N THR A 303 5.69 10.55 -36.25
CA THR A 303 6.29 11.65 -35.50
C THR A 303 5.26 12.75 -35.28
N PHE A 304 5.03 13.14 -34.03
CA PHE A 304 4.10 14.21 -33.66
C PHE A 304 4.77 15.58 -33.61
N HIS A 305 6.01 15.61 -33.11
CA HIS A 305 6.78 16.83 -32.92
C HIS A 305 8.17 16.62 -33.52
N THR A 306 8.59 17.49 -34.44
CA THR A 306 9.89 17.38 -35.13
C THR A 306 11.03 18.08 -34.38
N SER A 307 10.72 19.13 -33.60
CA SER A 307 11.65 19.79 -32.67
C SER A 307 10.88 20.55 -31.61
N LEU A 308 11.14 20.31 -30.33
CA LEU A 308 10.45 20.96 -29.21
C LEU A 308 11.44 21.79 -28.37
N SER A 309 11.23 23.10 -28.29
CA SER A 309 12.00 23.96 -27.39
C SER A 309 11.22 24.15 -26.10
N LEU A 310 11.83 23.84 -24.95
CA LEU A 310 11.17 23.95 -23.64
C LEU A 310 11.51 25.27 -22.94
N PRO A 311 10.57 26.22 -22.79
CA PRO A 311 10.83 27.45 -22.06
C PRO A 311 11.05 27.21 -20.56
N ASP A 312 11.91 28.03 -19.94
CA ASP A 312 12.17 28.01 -18.49
C ASP A 312 10.89 28.05 -17.64
N HIS A 313 9.90 28.85 -18.05
CA HIS A 313 8.64 28.98 -17.32
C HIS A 313 7.76 27.73 -17.39
N PHE A 314 7.88 26.93 -18.45
CA PHE A 314 7.15 25.68 -18.63
C PHE A 314 7.75 24.59 -17.74
N LEU A 315 9.08 24.46 -17.72
CA LEU A 315 9.78 23.48 -16.88
C LEU A 315 9.44 23.64 -15.39
N ARG A 316 9.26 24.88 -14.91
CA ARG A 316 8.87 25.19 -13.52
C ARG A 316 7.46 24.73 -13.15
N GLN A 317 6.60 24.42 -14.13
CA GLN A 317 5.23 23.96 -13.91
C GLN A 317 5.13 22.43 -13.81
N LEU A 318 6.20 21.71 -14.17
CA LEU A 318 6.22 20.25 -14.19
C LEU A 318 6.72 19.67 -12.87
N PHE A 319 6.14 18.55 -12.46
CA PHE A 319 6.61 17.79 -11.31
C PHE A 319 7.55 16.65 -11.71
N LEU A 320 7.18 15.91 -12.75
CA LEU A 320 7.91 14.75 -13.27
C LEU A 320 7.81 14.72 -14.79
N ILE A 321 8.92 14.47 -15.48
CA ILE A 321 8.95 14.16 -16.91
C ILE A 321 9.48 12.73 -17.08
N THR A 322 8.87 11.92 -17.93
CA THR A 322 9.24 10.50 -18.12
C THR A 322 9.78 10.21 -19.52
N PRO A 323 10.88 10.85 -19.98
CA PRO A 323 11.38 10.66 -21.34
C PRO A 323 12.12 9.32 -21.52
N ASN A 324 12.02 8.71 -22.69
CA ASN A 324 12.98 7.72 -23.15
C ASN A 324 14.27 8.40 -23.65
N THR A 325 15.28 7.65 -24.07
CA THR A 325 16.56 8.22 -24.53
C THR A 325 16.40 9.16 -25.74
N GLU A 326 15.60 8.78 -26.74
CA GLU A 326 15.36 9.62 -27.94
C GLU A 326 14.62 10.90 -27.55
N GLU A 327 13.57 10.78 -26.75
CA GLU A 327 12.80 11.91 -26.21
C GLU A 327 13.69 12.84 -25.39
N LEU A 328 14.55 12.29 -24.52
CA LEU A 328 15.48 13.06 -23.70
C LEU A 328 16.41 13.92 -24.57
N HIS A 329 16.99 13.33 -25.61
CA HIS A 329 17.87 14.04 -26.53
C HIS A 329 17.15 15.13 -27.32
N GLN A 330 15.91 14.88 -27.76
CA GLN A 330 15.12 15.90 -28.45
C GLN A 330 14.72 17.06 -27.54
N LEU A 331 14.45 16.79 -26.26
CA LEU A 331 14.00 17.82 -25.31
C LEU A 331 15.14 18.67 -24.75
N PHE A 332 16.31 18.08 -24.50
CA PHE A 332 17.39 18.74 -23.76
C PHE A 332 18.71 18.82 -24.53
N GLY A 333 18.83 18.13 -25.66
CA GLY A 333 20.04 18.04 -26.47
C GLY A 333 20.82 16.73 -26.28
N GLU A 334 21.70 16.44 -27.22
CA GLU A 334 22.60 15.28 -27.18
C GLU A 334 23.79 15.52 -26.22
N ASN A 335 24.47 14.44 -25.80
CA ASN A 335 25.69 14.46 -24.98
C ASN A 335 25.53 15.01 -23.54
N LEU A 336 24.31 15.03 -23.00
CA LEU A 336 24.09 15.41 -21.60
C LEU A 336 24.54 14.28 -20.66
N CYS A 337 25.35 14.64 -19.66
CA CYS A 337 25.65 13.73 -18.57
C CYS A 337 24.60 13.86 -17.44
N ILE A 338 24.57 12.90 -16.51
CA ILE A 338 23.65 12.92 -15.36
C ILE A 338 23.80 14.24 -14.57
N SER A 339 25.01 14.77 -14.45
CA SER A 339 25.23 16.02 -13.70
C SER A 339 24.56 17.23 -14.36
N ASP A 340 24.45 17.26 -15.69
CA ASP A 340 23.79 18.35 -16.40
C ASP A 340 22.28 18.27 -16.24
N LEU A 341 21.73 17.05 -16.30
CA LEU A 341 20.31 16.79 -16.01
C LEU A 341 19.96 17.17 -14.57
N GLN A 342 20.82 16.86 -13.59
CA GLN A 342 20.63 17.28 -12.19
C GLN A 342 20.65 18.81 -12.03
N LYS A 343 21.54 19.53 -12.73
CA LYS A 343 21.54 21.00 -12.74
C LYS A 343 20.21 21.56 -13.25
N LEU A 344 19.64 20.97 -14.31
CA LEU A 344 18.33 21.36 -14.83
C LEU A 344 17.21 21.08 -13.82
N CYS A 345 17.15 19.86 -13.28
CA CYS A 345 16.19 19.48 -12.24
C CYS A 345 16.26 20.44 -11.06
N LYS A 346 17.46 20.84 -10.62
CA LYS A 346 17.69 21.79 -9.53
C LYS A 346 17.29 23.22 -9.88
N LYS A 347 17.61 23.69 -11.09
CA LYS A 347 17.29 25.06 -11.54
C LYS A 347 15.77 25.30 -11.63
N TYR A 348 15.03 24.29 -12.10
CA TYR A 348 13.59 24.41 -12.37
C TYR A 348 12.69 23.64 -11.39
N GLN A 349 13.27 22.89 -10.45
CA GLN A 349 12.58 22.18 -9.37
C GLN A 349 11.59 21.09 -9.85
N PHE A 350 12.05 20.24 -10.78
CA PHE A 350 11.30 19.07 -11.27
C PHE A 350 12.15 17.79 -11.19
N HIS A 351 11.55 16.64 -11.52
CA HIS A 351 12.22 15.34 -11.59
C HIS A 351 12.19 14.78 -13.01
N LEU A 352 13.21 14.02 -13.37
CA LEU A 352 13.28 13.24 -14.61
C LEU A 352 13.29 11.76 -14.27
N LEU A 353 12.39 10.98 -14.88
CA LEU A 353 12.55 9.53 -14.97
C LEU A 353 13.03 9.21 -16.38
N TRP A 354 14.35 9.13 -16.55
CA TRP A 354 14.96 8.72 -17.80
C TRP A 354 14.81 7.21 -17.95
N LYS A 355 13.94 6.82 -18.89
CA LYS A 355 13.66 5.43 -19.25
C LYS A 355 14.81 4.89 -20.11
N GLY A 356 15.58 3.94 -19.58
CA GLY A 356 16.75 3.37 -20.24
C GLY A 356 16.35 2.37 -21.33
N GLY A 357 16.11 2.84 -22.55
CA GLY A 357 15.80 1.98 -23.71
C GLY A 357 16.91 1.89 -24.76
N HIS A 358 17.15 0.66 -25.26
CA HIS A 358 17.98 0.23 -26.42
C HIS A 358 19.51 0.08 -26.29
N ASN A 359 20.06 -0.32 -25.15
CA ASN A 359 21.40 -0.97 -25.12
C ASN A 359 21.25 -2.49 -25.24
N ALA A 360 22.23 -3.17 -25.85
CA ALA A 360 22.22 -4.60 -26.20
C ALA A 360 22.34 -5.57 -25.00
N GLU A 361 22.20 -5.08 -23.77
CA GLU A 361 22.35 -5.86 -22.53
C GLU A 361 21.01 -6.43 -22.04
N GLU A 362 21.06 -7.54 -21.29
CA GLU A 362 19.89 -8.25 -20.73
C GLU A 362 19.12 -7.43 -19.67
N ILE A 363 19.77 -6.44 -19.05
CA ILE A 363 19.21 -5.59 -18.00
C ILE A 363 19.21 -4.14 -18.48
N SER A 364 18.06 -3.48 -18.40
CA SER A 364 17.93 -2.03 -18.62
C SER A 364 17.92 -1.29 -17.27
N VAL A 365 18.34 -0.02 -17.26
CA VAL A 365 18.36 0.80 -16.04
C VAL A 365 17.63 2.10 -16.26
N ASP A 366 16.49 2.24 -15.60
CA ASP A 366 15.75 3.50 -15.50
C ASP A 366 16.35 4.37 -14.39
N ARG A 367 16.47 5.68 -14.63
CA ARG A 367 17.13 6.62 -13.72
C ARG A 367 16.16 7.73 -13.33
N LEU A 368 15.81 7.78 -12.05
CA LEU A 368 15.12 8.93 -11.46
C LEU A 368 16.15 9.95 -10.99
N ILE A 369 16.14 11.11 -11.62
CA ILE A 369 17.07 12.22 -11.41
C ILE A 369 16.28 13.39 -10.84
N GLY A 370 16.62 13.81 -9.62
CA GLY A 370 16.06 14.98 -8.96
C GLY A 370 17.08 16.09 -8.73
N PRO A 371 16.69 17.20 -8.07
CA PRO A 371 17.59 18.31 -7.75
C PRO A 371 18.87 17.89 -7.01
N ASP A 372 18.74 16.96 -6.05
CA ASP A 372 19.83 16.48 -5.20
C ASP A 372 19.80 14.94 -5.05
N THR A 373 19.09 14.24 -5.94
CA THR A 373 18.88 12.78 -5.84
C THR A 373 19.12 12.08 -7.17
N LEU A 374 19.61 10.85 -7.09
CA LEU A 374 19.74 9.92 -8.20
C LEU A 374 19.37 8.52 -7.70
N HIS A 375 18.37 7.90 -8.33
CA HIS A 375 17.97 6.53 -8.06
C HIS A 375 17.94 5.72 -9.34
N CYS A 376 18.57 4.55 -9.31
CA CYS A 376 18.59 3.62 -10.43
C CYS A 376 17.65 2.45 -10.14
N PHE A 377 16.88 2.06 -11.14
CA PHE A 377 15.99 0.91 -11.09
C PHE A 377 16.42 -0.08 -12.17
N PRO A 378 17.09 -1.19 -11.81
CA PRO A 378 17.35 -2.26 -12.77
C PRO A 378 16.03 -2.92 -13.16
N VAL A 379 15.83 -3.12 -14.45
CA VAL A 379 14.62 -3.69 -15.05
C VAL A 379 15.05 -4.83 -15.97
N GLU A 380 14.67 -6.05 -15.61
CA GLU A 380 14.81 -7.22 -16.47
C GLU A 380 13.91 -7.04 -17.70
N ARG A 381 14.45 -7.34 -18.89
CA ARG A 381 13.65 -7.29 -20.11
C ARG A 381 12.72 -8.49 -20.17
N SER A 382 11.43 -8.21 -20.32
CA SER A 382 10.45 -9.24 -20.71
C SER A 382 10.78 -9.77 -22.11
N ILE A 383 10.51 -11.05 -22.32
CA ILE A 383 10.59 -11.70 -23.63
C ILE A 383 9.49 -11.20 -24.59
N TYR A 384 8.43 -10.62 -24.05
CA TYR A 384 7.30 -10.09 -24.83
C TYR A 384 7.47 -8.58 -25.04
N GLN A 385 6.91 -8.07 -26.14
CA GLN A 385 6.80 -6.62 -26.37
C GLN A 385 5.33 -6.20 -26.22
N LYS A 386 5.09 -4.99 -25.69
CA LYS A 386 3.75 -4.42 -25.56
C LYS A 386 3.67 -3.02 -26.12
N HIS A 387 2.50 -2.67 -26.64
CA HIS A 387 2.13 -1.31 -26.98
C HIS A 387 1.91 -0.48 -25.68
N GLY A 388 2.33 0.78 -25.68
CA GLY A 388 2.00 1.75 -24.63
C GLY A 388 2.70 1.59 -23.27
N THR A 389 3.80 0.84 -23.17
CA THR A 389 4.54 0.62 -21.90
C THR A 389 4.93 1.91 -21.19
N GLY A 390 5.39 2.93 -21.94
CA GLY A 390 5.72 4.25 -21.40
C GLY A 390 4.51 4.99 -20.81
N CYS A 391 3.36 4.93 -21.49
CA CYS A 391 2.10 5.50 -21.01
C CYS A 391 1.64 4.83 -19.71
N ILE A 392 1.74 3.50 -19.66
CA ILE A 392 1.37 2.70 -18.49
C ILE A 392 2.31 3.00 -17.32
N LEU A 393 3.62 3.12 -17.56
CA LEU A 393 4.59 3.46 -16.53
C LEU A 393 4.26 4.81 -15.87
N SER A 394 4.08 5.87 -16.67
CA SER A 394 3.76 7.20 -16.16
C SER A 394 2.38 7.28 -15.51
N ALA A 395 1.40 6.52 -15.99
CA ALA A 395 0.10 6.37 -15.35
C ALA A 395 0.18 5.65 -13.99
N ALA A 396 0.92 4.54 -13.90
CA ALA A 396 1.12 3.81 -12.64
C ALA A 396 1.83 4.68 -11.59
N ILE A 397 2.86 5.44 -11.99
CA ILE A 397 3.53 6.41 -11.11
C ILE A 397 2.52 7.44 -10.60
N THR A 398 1.73 8.02 -11.50
CA THR A 398 0.70 9.01 -11.15
C THR A 398 -0.30 8.46 -10.14
N ALA A 399 -0.77 7.22 -10.32
CA ALA A 399 -1.67 6.55 -9.38
C ALA A 399 -1.04 6.34 -8.00
N TYR A 400 0.19 5.84 -7.94
CA TYR A 400 0.87 5.61 -6.67
C TYR A 400 1.17 6.91 -5.92
N LEU A 401 1.57 7.97 -6.63
CA LEU A 401 1.72 9.30 -6.06
C LEU A 401 0.42 9.83 -5.46
N ALA A 402 -0.70 9.67 -6.18
CA ALA A 402 -2.02 10.09 -5.69
C ALA A 402 -2.47 9.33 -4.43
N ARG A 403 -1.95 8.11 -4.22
CA ARG A 403 -2.14 7.32 -2.99
C ARG A 403 -1.21 7.73 -1.85
N GLY A 404 -0.36 8.74 -2.05
CA GLY A 404 0.60 9.22 -1.05
C GLY A 404 1.90 8.41 -0.97
N ILE A 405 2.19 7.57 -1.98
CA ILE A 405 3.46 6.84 -2.05
C ILE A 405 4.56 7.82 -2.50
N SER A 406 5.75 7.72 -1.90
CA SER A 406 6.88 8.57 -2.28
C SER A 406 7.29 8.34 -3.75
N LEU A 407 7.85 9.36 -4.40
CA LEU A 407 8.21 9.29 -5.82
C LEU A 407 9.11 8.09 -6.16
N VAL A 408 10.14 7.84 -5.34
CA VAL A 408 11.06 6.70 -5.53
C VAL A 408 10.33 5.36 -5.47
N GLU A 409 9.45 5.19 -4.47
CA GLU A 409 8.69 3.96 -4.31
C GLU A 409 7.57 3.83 -5.36
N ALA A 410 6.97 4.94 -5.79
CA ALA A 410 6.02 4.98 -6.89
C ALA A 410 6.68 4.52 -8.20
N CYS A 411 7.89 5.00 -8.51
CA CYS A 411 8.68 4.52 -9.64
C CYS A 411 8.96 3.01 -9.53
N ARG A 412 9.45 2.53 -8.37
CA ARG A 412 9.71 1.11 -8.14
C ARG A 412 8.46 0.24 -8.36
N LYS A 413 7.33 0.62 -7.77
CA LYS A 413 6.06 -0.10 -7.92
C LYS A 413 5.53 -0.06 -9.36
N ALA A 414 5.73 1.06 -10.06
CA ALA A 414 5.34 1.19 -11.46
C ALA A 414 6.18 0.29 -12.37
N GLN A 415 7.47 0.10 -12.10
CA GLN A 415 8.29 -0.88 -12.83
C GLN A 415 7.77 -2.30 -12.67
N VAL A 416 7.44 -2.69 -11.43
CA VAL A 416 6.83 -4.01 -11.15
C VAL A 416 5.47 -4.15 -11.85
N TYR A 417 4.67 -3.08 -11.87
CA TYR A 417 3.39 -3.05 -12.60
C TYR A 417 3.61 -3.32 -14.09
N VAL A 418 4.54 -2.58 -14.72
CA VAL A 418 4.83 -2.70 -16.14
C VAL A 418 5.36 -4.09 -16.47
N SER A 419 6.31 -4.63 -15.70
CA SER A 419 6.81 -5.99 -15.89
C SER A 419 5.67 -7.03 -15.88
N ARG A 420 4.76 -6.98 -14.90
CA ARG A 420 3.59 -7.87 -14.85
C ARG A 420 2.66 -7.69 -16.05
N PHE A 421 2.47 -6.46 -16.50
CA PHE A 421 1.68 -6.18 -17.70
C PHE A 421 2.34 -6.76 -18.96
N MET A 422 3.67 -6.64 -19.08
CA MET A 422 4.46 -7.25 -20.17
C MET A 422 4.29 -8.76 -20.18
N ASP A 423 4.37 -9.40 -19.02
CA ASP A 423 4.32 -10.86 -18.89
C ASP A 423 2.89 -11.43 -18.86
N SER A 424 1.87 -10.58 -19.01
CA SER A 424 0.47 -10.99 -18.87
C SER A 424 -0.04 -11.89 -20.01
N ASN A 425 0.58 -11.83 -21.18
CA ASN A 425 0.33 -12.68 -22.35
C ASN A 425 1.41 -12.40 -23.43
N ASP A 426 1.34 -13.05 -24.59
CA ASP A 426 2.28 -12.93 -25.71
C ASP A 426 1.86 -11.93 -26.82
N SER A 427 0.70 -11.29 -26.71
CA SER A 427 0.21 -10.30 -27.68
C SER A 427 0.84 -8.91 -27.49
N LEU A 428 0.60 -7.96 -28.39
CA LEU A 428 1.02 -6.55 -28.19
C LEU A 428 0.18 -5.81 -27.15
N LEU A 429 -0.96 -6.37 -26.74
CA LEU A 429 -1.81 -5.85 -25.67
C LEU A 429 -1.59 -6.64 -24.37
N GLY A 430 -1.93 -6.06 -23.22
CA GLY A 430 -1.72 -6.70 -21.92
C GLY A 430 -2.93 -6.62 -21.01
N TYR A 431 -2.99 -7.52 -20.03
CA TYR A 431 -3.95 -7.44 -18.94
C TYR A 431 -3.41 -6.56 -17.81
N HIS A 432 -4.22 -5.57 -17.40
CA HIS A 432 -3.93 -4.70 -16.27
C HIS A 432 -4.28 -5.41 -14.96
N LEU A 433 -3.39 -6.29 -14.51
CA LEU A 433 -3.61 -7.07 -13.29
C LEU A 433 -3.51 -6.17 -12.05
N PRO A 434 -4.41 -6.30 -11.05
CA PRO A 434 -4.30 -5.59 -9.79
C PRO A 434 -2.94 -5.91 -9.14
N VAL A 435 -2.21 -4.88 -8.73
CA VAL A 435 -1.01 -5.11 -7.92
C VAL A 435 -1.49 -5.48 -6.52
N PRO A 436 -1.05 -6.61 -5.94
CA PRO A 436 -1.34 -6.94 -4.56
C PRO A 436 -0.98 -5.72 -3.70
N LEU A 437 -1.94 -5.19 -2.94
CA LEU A 437 -1.78 -3.98 -2.12
C LEU A 437 -0.65 -4.08 -1.08
N LYS A 438 0.02 -5.23 -0.97
CA LYS A 438 0.96 -5.54 0.08
C LYS A 438 2.40 -5.28 -0.38
N ASN A 439 3.10 -4.41 0.35
CA ASN A 439 4.56 -4.50 0.50
C ASN A 439 4.88 -5.72 1.36
N ILE A 440 4.59 -6.91 0.84
CA ILE A 440 4.99 -8.16 1.47
C ILE A 440 6.53 -8.14 1.51
N PRO A 441 7.17 -8.21 2.69
CA PRO A 441 8.60 -8.43 2.75
C PRO A 441 8.93 -9.78 2.11
N LEU A 442 9.96 -9.85 1.28
CA LEU A 442 10.38 -11.11 0.66
C LEU A 442 11.09 -11.98 1.71
N PRO A 443 10.96 -13.32 1.67
CA PRO A 443 11.72 -14.24 2.52
C PRO A 443 13.21 -13.89 2.63
N SER A 444 13.85 -13.55 1.51
CA SER A 444 15.26 -13.16 1.42
C SER A 444 15.62 -11.89 2.20
N THR A 445 14.65 -11.04 2.55
CA THR A 445 14.87 -9.79 3.29
C THR A 445 14.73 -9.95 4.81
N LEU A 446 14.34 -11.14 5.28
CA LEU A 446 14.06 -11.41 6.68
C LEU A 446 15.05 -12.44 7.23
N ARG A 447 15.40 -12.30 8.52
CA ARG A 447 16.34 -13.22 9.21
C ARG A 447 15.68 -14.11 10.26
N LEU A 448 14.43 -13.83 10.63
CA LEU A 448 13.72 -14.52 11.71
C LEU A 448 12.29 -14.88 11.29
N GLN A 449 11.98 -16.17 11.32
CA GLN A 449 10.64 -16.73 11.14
C GLN A 449 10.14 -17.32 12.46
N TYR A 450 8.87 -17.05 12.80
CA TYR A 450 8.18 -17.69 13.92
C TYR A 450 7.16 -18.73 13.42
N ILE A 451 7.25 -19.94 13.95
CA ILE A 451 6.32 -21.04 13.67
C ILE A 451 5.44 -21.25 14.91
N THR A 452 4.14 -21.04 14.75
CA THR A 452 3.19 -21.15 15.86
C THR A 452 3.14 -22.57 16.42
N ASP A 453 2.89 -22.70 17.70
CA ASP A 453 2.63 -23.99 18.35
C ASP A 453 1.75 -23.80 19.58
N TYR A 454 1.20 -24.89 20.12
CA TYR A 454 0.40 -24.82 21.33
C TYR A 454 1.23 -24.35 22.54
N LYS A 455 0.67 -23.43 23.31
CA LYS A 455 1.15 -22.95 24.61
C LYS A 455 -0.05 -22.85 25.54
N GLU A 456 0.02 -23.50 26.69
CA GLU A 456 -1.04 -23.47 27.68
C GLU A 456 -1.29 -22.03 28.17
N GLY A 457 -2.57 -21.66 28.31
CA GLY A 457 -2.99 -20.32 28.72
C GLY A 457 -2.88 -19.23 27.66
N TRP A 458 -2.50 -19.56 26.41
CA TRP A 458 -2.34 -18.59 25.32
C TRP A 458 -3.04 -19.06 24.04
N THR A 459 -3.86 -18.19 23.44
CA THR A 459 -4.33 -18.41 22.08
C THR A 459 -3.20 -18.21 21.07
N ILE A 460 -3.30 -18.83 19.89
CA ILE A 460 -2.31 -18.61 18.82
C ILE A 460 -2.29 -17.12 18.39
N GLY A 461 -3.45 -16.45 18.41
CA GLY A 461 -3.54 -15.02 18.09
C GLY A 461 -2.72 -14.15 19.04
N GLU A 462 -2.82 -14.38 20.36
CA GLU A 462 -2.03 -13.65 21.36
C GLU A 462 -0.53 -13.91 21.22
N GLN A 463 -0.13 -15.16 20.92
CA GLN A 463 1.28 -15.48 20.65
C GLN A 463 1.79 -14.72 19.43
N VAL A 464 1.04 -14.74 18.32
CA VAL A 464 1.41 -14.05 17.08
C VAL A 464 1.49 -12.54 17.29
N GLU A 465 0.55 -11.94 18.01
CA GLU A 465 0.58 -10.52 18.33
C GLU A 465 1.81 -10.17 19.18
N ALA A 466 2.11 -10.94 20.22
CA ALA A 466 3.27 -10.72 21.07
C ALA A 466 4.60 -10.78 20.31
N VAL A 467 4.79 -11.78 19.42
CA VAL A 467 6.02 -11.86 18.62
C VAL A 467 6.12 -10.73 17.59
N CYS A 468 5.00 -10.31 16.99
CA CYS A 468 4.98 -9.18 16.06
C CYS A 468 5.31 -7.86 16.77
N GLN A 469 4.82 -7.65 17.99
CA GLN A 469 5.21 -6.51 18.84
C GLN A 469 6.70 -6.55 19.23
N GLY A 470 7.27 -7.74 19.39
CA GLY A 470 8.71 -7.93 19.60
C GLY A 470 9.53 -7.64 18.34
N GLY A 471 8.92 -7.75 17.15
CA GLY A 471 9.53 -7.38 15.89
C GLY A 471 9.59 -8.47 14.83
N VAL A 472 9.04 -9.66 15.07
CA VAL A 472 8.94 -10.69 14.03
C VAL A 472 8.08 -10.17 12.87
N ARG A 473 8.54 -10.36 11.64
CA ARG A 473 7.81 -10.00 10.41
C ARG A 473 7.53 -11.21 9.51
N TRP A 474 7.63 -12.41 10.06
CA TRP A 474 7.32 -13.64 9.35
C TRP A 474 6.72 -14.70 10.26
N ILE A 475 5.45 -14.99 10.02
CA ILE A 475 4.62 -15.90 10.81
C ILE A 475 4.22 -17.10 9.94
N GLN A 476 4.46 -18.29 10.44
CA GLN A 476 3.96 -19.53 9.87
C GLN A 476 2.93 -20.16 10.81
N LEU A 477 1.67 -20.21 10.38
CA LEU A 477 0.60 -20.87 11.12
C LEU A 477 0.72 -22.38 10.96
N ARG A 478 1.02 -23.03 12.07
CA ARG A 478 1.06 -24.48 12.21
C ARG A 478 0.07 -24.93 13.28
N MET A 479 -0.95 -25.66 12.84
CA MET A 479 -2.00 -26.25 13.67
C MET A 479 -2.20 -27.71 13.23
N LYS A 480 -1.50 -28.64 13.89
CA LYS A 480 -1.63 -30.07 13.60
C LYS A 480 -2.78 -30.65 14.44
N LYS A 481 -3.61 -31.49 13.83
CA LYS A 481 -4.78 -32.17 14.45
C LYS A 481 -6.01 -31.28 14.73
N ASN A 482 -6.08 -30.08 14.16
CA ASN A 482 -7.28 -29.23 14.21
C ASN A 482 -8.17 -29.44 12.98
N SER A 483 -9.46 -29.14 13.12
CA SER A 483 -10.39 -29.14 12.00
C SER A 483 -10.09 -27.98 11.03
N LYS A 484 -10.46 -28.15 9.76
CA LYS A 484 -10.34 -27.09 8.74
C LYS A 484 -11.02 -25.79 9.16
N ALA A 485 -12.17 -25.88 9.84
CA ALA A 485 -12.93 -24.72 10.31
C ALA A 485 -12.15 -23.90 11.35
N GLU A 486 -11.55 -24.57 12.34
CA GLU A 486 -10.73 -23.91 13.38
C GLU A 486 -9.48 -23.26 12.80
N ILE A 487 -8.83 -23.93 11.84
CA ILE A 487 -7.64 -23.40 11.17
C ILE A 487 -8.02 -22.14 10.35
N LEU A 488 -9.15 -22.16 9.64
CA LEU A 488 -9.63 -20.99 8.91
C LEU A 488 -9.98 -19.83 9.84
N GLN A 489 -10.64 -20.10 10.97
CA GLN A 489 -10.97 -19.07 11.95
C GLN A 489 -9.71 -18.44 12.55
N THR A 490 -8.77 -19.26 13.00
CA THR A 490 -7.49 -18.79 13.57
C THR A 490 -6.64 -18.09 12.52
N GLY A 491 -6.58 -18.62 11.30
CA GLY A 491 -5.84 -18.07 10.18
C GLY A 491 -6.35 -16.70 9.73
N ARG A 492 -7.67 -16.44 9.77
CA ARG A 492 -8.23 -15.10 9.52
C ARG A 492 -7.74 -14.09 10.55
N LEU A 493 -7.75 -14.46 11.84
CA LEU A 493 -7.24 -13.60 12.90
C LEU A 493 -5.74 -13.30 12.71
N ILE A 494 -4.93 -14.33 12.45
CA ILE A 494 -3.48 -14.18 12.23
C ILE A 494 -3.18 -13.33 11.00
N LYS A 495 -3.95 -13.50 9.92
CA LYS A 495 -3.80 -12.68 8.71
C LYS A 495 -3.97 -11.19 9.03
N GLU A 496 -4.96 -10.82 9.84
CA GLU A 496 -5.16 -9.42 10.22
C GLU A 496 -4.06 -8.89 11.14
N ILE A 497 -3.57 -9.71 12.08
CA ILE A 497 -2.42 -9.35 12.91
C ILE A 497 -1.19 -9.11 12.02
N CYS A 498 -0.91 -10.03 11.09
CA CYS A 498 0.21 -9.91 10.16
C CYS A 498 0.09 -8.66 9.28
N ARG A 499 -1.11 -8.36 8.78
CA ARG A 499 -1.39 -7.11 8.03
C ARG A 499 -1.05 -5.87 8.85
N TYR A 500 -1.50 -5.81 10.11
CA TYR A 500 -1.26 -4.67 10.98
C TYR A 500 0.24 -4.42 11.23
N TYR A 501 1.01 -5.49 11.45
CA TYR A 501 2.45 -5.38 11.72
C TYR A 501 3.33 -5.41 10.46
N ASN A 502 2.73 -5.42 9.26
CA ASN A 502 3.42 -5.64 7.98
C ASN A 502 4.32 -6.90 7.99
N ALA A 503 3.76 -8.01 8.45
CA ALA A 503 4.41 -9.31 8.54
C ALA A 503 3.91 -10.26 7.44
N LEU A 504 4.78 -11.15 6.99
CA LEU A 504 4.46 -12.31 6.16
C LEU A 504 3.58 -13.31 6.91
N PHE A 505 2.53 -13.78 6.25
CA PHE A 505 1.68 -14.85 6.74
C PHE A 505 1.72 -16.09 5.83
N ILE A 506 2.32 -17.18 6.32
CA ILE A 506 2.45 -18.46 5.64
C ILE A 506 1.60 -19.52 6.35
N VAL A 507 0.92 -20.38 5.59
CA VAL A 507 0.20 -21.54 6.14
C VAL A 507 1.06 -22.80 6.02
N ASN A 508 1.08 -23.62 7.07
CA ASN A 508 1.82 -24.88 7.08
C ASN A 508 1.02 -26.02 6.41
N ASP A 509 1.66 -26.77 5.52
CA ASP A 509 1.24 -28.01 4.84
C ASP A 509 -0.01 -27.89 3.91
N GLN A 510 -0.96 -27.01 4.22
CA GLN A 510 -2.32 -27.02 3.65
C GLN A 510 -2.56 -25.93 2.59
N VAL A 511 -2.25 -26.27 1.33
CA VAL A 511 -2.35 -25.38 0.16
C VAL A 511 -3.76 -24.79 -0.03
N GLU A 512 -4.81 -25.60 0.08
CA GLU A 512 -6.19 -25.11 -0.07
C GLU A 512 -6.59 -24.13 1.02
N ILE A 513 -6.09 -24.31 2.25
CA ILE A 513 -6.33 -23.36 3.33
C ILE A 513 -5.59 -22.05 3.06
N ALA A 514 -4.33 -22.12 2.59
CA ALA A 514 -3.57 -20.93 2.19
C ALA A 514 -4.33 -20.11 1.14
N ARG A 515 -4.91 -20.78 0.14
CA ARG A 515 -5.75 -20.16 -0.89
C ARG A 515 -7.01 -19.51 -0.32
N GLN A 516 -7.76 -20.25 0.52
CA GLN A 516 -9.00 -19.75 1.13
C GLN A 516 -8.79 -18.56 2.08
N LEU A 517 -7.66 -18.54 2.78
CA LEU A 517 -7.27 -17.43 3.61
C LEU A 517 -6.68 -16.28 2.81
N ASP A 518 -6.32 -16.47 1.54
CA ASP A 518 -5.47 -15.57 0.79
C ASP A 518 -4.21 -15.20 1.62
N ALA A 519 -3.56 -16.24 2.14
CA ALA A 519 -2.26 -16.12 2.81
C ALA A 519 -1.19 -15.65 1.81
N ASP A 520 -0.05 -15.18 2.31
CA ASP A 520 1.06 -14.76 1.44
C ASP A 520 1.75 -15.98 0.80
N GLY A 521 1.54 -17.16 1.37
CA GLY A 521 2.10 -18.40 0.85
C GLY A 521 1.85 -19.64 1.70
N VAL A 522 2.56 -20.71 1.36
CA VAL A 522 2.53 -22.01 2.04
C VAL A 522 3.96 -22.50 2.33
N HIS A 523 4.13 -23.26 3.41
CA HIS A 523 5.33 -24.04 3.66
C HIS A 523 4.98 -25.53 3.59
N LEU A 524 5.72 -26.30 2.79
CA LEU A 524 5.45 -27.70 2.49
C LEU A 524 6.55 -28.60 3.06
N GLY A 525 6.15 -29.59 3.86
CA GLY A 525 7.00 -30.70 4.26
C GLY A 525 7.32 -31.65 3.12
N LEU A 526 8.16 -32.65 3.39
CA LEU A 526 8.58 -33.62 2.37
C LEU A 526 7.44 -34.51 1.86
N GLU A 527 6.49 -34.85 2.73
CA GLU A 527 5.34 -35.72 2.43
C GLU A 527 4.08 -34.93 2.01
N ASP A 528 4.17 -33.59 1.95
CA ASP A 528 3.03 -32.74 1.58
C ASP A 528 2.89 -32.61 0.05
N MET A 529 1.93 -31.80 -0.40
CA MET A 529 1.71 -31.52 -1.82
C MET A 529 2.99 -31.10 -2.54
N ASN A 530 3.15 -31.52 -3.80
CA ASN A 530 4.28 -31.11 -4.62
C ASN A 530 4.28 -29.57 -4.83
N PRO A 531 5.41 -28.85 -4.65
CA PRO A 531 5.48 -27.41 -4.83
C PRO A 531 5.04 -26.90 -6.21
N GLU A 532 5.27 -27.66 -7.29
CA GLU A 532 4.79 -27.28 -8.63
C GLU A 532 3.26 -27.33 -8.73
N GLU A 533 2.62 -28.32 -8.09
CA GLU A 533 1.17 -28.41 -8.00
C GLU A 533 0.61 -27.30 -7.11
N ALA A 534 1.26 -27.03 -5.98
CA ALA A 534 0.90 -25.93 -5.11
C ALA A 534 0.99 -24.58 -5.86
N ARG A 535 2.00 -24.38 -6.72
CA ARG A 535 2.14 -23.19 -7.58
C ARG A 535 0.99 -23.07 -8.58
N LYS A 536 0.53 -24.18 -9.17
CA LYS A 536 -0.65 -24.18 -10.07
C LYS A 536 -1.92 -23.74 -9.34
N ILE A 537 -2.09 -24.11 -8.07
CA ILE A 537 -3.27 -23.77 -7.26
C ILE A 537 -3.20 -22.32 -6.73
N LEU A 538 -2.03 -21.90 -6.26
CA LEU A 538 -1.85 -20.62 -5.58
C LEU A 538 -1.52 -19.45 -6.53
N GLY A 539 -1.03 -19.75 -7.73
CA GLY A 539 -0.57 -18.77 -8.71
C GLY A 539 0.89 -18.34 -8.52
N PRO A 540 1.43 -17.54 -9.45
CA PRO A 540 2.84 -17.17 -9.48
C PRO A 540 3.25 -16.22 -8.34
N ASP A 541 2.30 -15.46 -7.78
CA ASP A 541 2.57 -14.40 -6.79
C ASP A 541 2.74 -14.90 -5.34
N LYS A 542 2.38 -16.16 -5.04
CA LYS A 542 2.39 -16.68 -3.66
C LYS A 542 3.73 -17.29 -3.31
N ILE A 543 4.17 -17.14 -2.06
CA ILE A 543 5.42 -17.73 -1.58
C ILE A 543 5.23 -19.23 -1.33
N ILE A 544 6.13 -20.06 -1.83
CA ILE A 544 6.17 -21.50 -1.58
C ILE A 544 7.51 -21.85 -0.96
N GLY A 545 7.49 -22.19 0.32
CA GLY A 545 8.63 -22.76 1.02
C GLY A 545 8.58 -24.27 1.06
N ALA A 546 9.74 -24.90 1.16
CA ALA A 546 9.83 -26.34 1.34
C ALA A 546 10.80 -26.73 2.46
N THR A 547 10.49 -27.79 3.20
CA THR A 547 11.44 -28.45 4.09
C THR A 547 12.44 -29.27 3.24
N CYS A 548 13.72 -29.16 3.56
CA CYS A 548 14.78 -30.04 3.04
C CYS A 548 15.58 -30.64 4.19
N ASN A 549 16.10 -31.84 4.01
CA ASN A 549 17.01 -32.51 4.94
C ASN A 549 18.36 -32.84 4.31
N THR A 550 18.43 -32.97 2.98
CA THR A 550 19.66 -33.32 2.25
C THR A 550 19.92 -32.38 1.07
N MET A 551 21.09 -32.50 0.44
CA MET A 551 21.40 -31.76 -0.79
C MET A 551 20.51 -32.21 -1.96
N GLU A 552 20.14 -33.50 -2.00
CA GLU A 552 19.23 -34.06 -3.00
C GLU A 552 17.85 -33.41 -2.93
N ASP A 553 17.33 -33.18 -1.72
CA ASP A 553 16.08 -32.43 -1.54
C ASP A 553 16.21 -31.02 -2.14
N ILE A 554 17.32 -30.32 -1.85
CA ILE A 554 17.55 -28.95 -2.31
C ILE A 554 17.60 -28.88 -3.84
N ARG A 555 18.29 -29.82 -4.50
CA ARG A 555 18.32 -29.91 -5.97
C ARG A 555 16.93 -30.06 -6.54
N LEU A 556 16.12 -30.95 -5.96
CA LEU A 556 14.73 -31.12 -6.38
C LEU A 556 13.93 -29.82 -6.18
N ARG A 557 14.07 -29.15 -5.03
CA ARG A 557 13.34 -27.90 -4.75
C ARG A 557 13.78 -26.74 -5.64
N ALA A 558 15.02 -26.74 -6.11
CA ALA A 558 15.52 -25.77 -7.08
C ALA A 558 14.85 -25.93 -8.45
N ILE A 559 14.70 -27.17 -8.92
CA ILE A 559 13.96 -27.47 -10.15
C ILE A 559 12.50 -27.02 -10.02
N GLN A 560 11.90 -27.27 -8.86
CA GLN A 560 10.52 -26.90 -8.55
C GLN A 560 10.30 -25.40 -8.28
N LYS A 561 11.38 -24.59 -8.32
CA LYS A 561 11.35 -23.13 -8.11
C LYS A 561 10.63 -22.72 -6.82
N VAL A 562 11.04 -23.31 -5.69
CA VAL A 562 10.59 -22.84 -4.37
C VAL A 562 11.26 -21.50 -4.02
N ASP A 563 10.58 -20.69 -3.21
CA ASP A 563 11.02 -19.33 -2.85
C ASP A 563 11.99 -19.32 -1.66
N TYR A 564 11.95 -20.34 -0.80
CA TYR A 564 12.89 -20.52 0.31
C TYR A 564 12.91 -21.97 0.80
N ILE A 565 13.97 -22.32 1.54
CA ILE A 565 14.17 -23.66 2.10
C ILE A 565 14.23 -23.58 3.62
N GLY A 566 13.42 -24.39 4.31
CA GLY A 566 13.61 -24.72 5.72
C GLY A 566 14.51 -25.95 5.83
N LEU A 567 15.81 -25.75 6.07
CA LEU A 567 16.78 -26.84 6.18
C LEU A 567 16.83 -27.33 7.63
N GLY A 568 16.75 -28.63 7.86
CA GLY A 568 16.84 -29.18 9.21
C GLY A 568 16.71 -30.70 9.23
N PRO A 569 16.43 -31.32 10.39
CA PRO A 569 16.51 -30.69 11.71
C PRO A 569 17.97 -30.34 12.06
N PHE A 570 18.21 -29.14 12.57
CA PHE A 570 19.54 -28.75 13.08
C PHE A 570 19.95 -29.58 14.30
N ARG A 571 19.00 -29.84 15.21
CA ARG A 571 19.09 -30.73 16.36
C ARG A 571 17.79 -31.52 16.53
N TYR A 572 17.86 -32.62 17.28
CA TYR A 572 16.66 -33.28 17.81
C TYR A 572 15.67 -32.25 18.39
N THR A 573 14.39 -32.40 18.04
CA THR A 573 13.30 -31.56 18.54
C THR A 573 12.06 -32.40 18.76
N THR A 574 11.36 -32.15 19.87
CA THR A 574 10.10 -32.83 20.21
C THR A 574 8.92 -32.37 19.34
N THR A 575 9.08 -31.34 18.51
CA THR A 575 8.00 -30.78 17.69
C THR A 575 7.73 -31.59 16.41
N LYS A 576 8.50 -32.64 16.04
CA LYS A 576 8.25 -33.51 14.86
C LYS A 576 8.24 -34.99 15.25
N GLN A 577 7.33 -35.80 14.68
CA GLN A 577 7.11 -37.21 15.05
C GLN A 577 7.97 -38.23 14.28
N LYS A 578 8.53 -37.85 13.12
CA LYS A 578 9.52 -38.62 12.35
C LYS A 578 10.67 -37.68 12.00
N LEU A 579 11.88 -37.95 12.50
CA LEU A 579 13.04 -37.07 12.32
C LEU A 579 14.02 -37.70 11.33
N SER A 580 14.38 -36.93 10.30
CA SER A 580 15.55 -37.17 9.46
C SER A 580 16.84 -36.99 10.28
N PRO A 581 18.02 -37.46 9.80
CA PRO A 581 19.28 -37.31 10.51
C PRO A 581 19.58 -35.86 10.89
N VAL A 582 20.17 -35.66 12.07
CA VAL A 582 20.54 -34.34 12.58
C VAL A 582 21.74 -33.80 11.80
N LEU A 583 21.66 -32.54 11.34
CA LEU A 583 22.71 -31.94 10.51
C LEU A 583 23.87 -31.34 11.32
N GLY A 584 23.58 -30.65 12.44
CA GLY A 584 24.57 -29.83 13.14
C GLY A 584 25.18 -28.72 12.27
N VAL A 585 26.15 -27.96 12.79
CA VAL A 585 26.78 -26.85 12.04
C VAL A 585 27.55 -27.36 10.82
N GLU A 586 28.29 -28.47 10.97
CA GLU A 586 29.07 -29.07 9.88
C GLU A 586 28.20 -29.51 8.71
N GLY A 587 27.00 -30.06 8.97
CA GLY A 587 26.07 -30.46 7.93
C GLY A 587 25.58 -29.27 7.10
N TYR A 588 25.28 -28.14 7.75
CA TYR A 588 24.90 -26.90 7.07
C TYR A 588 26.04 -26.35 6.22
N GLN A 589 27.26 -26.30 6.75
CA GLN A 589 28.44 -25.83 5.99
C GLN A 589 28.66 -26.66 4.73
N LYS A 590 28.61 -27.99 4.84
CA LYS A 590 28.77 -28.91 3.70
C LYS A 590 27.68 -28.68 2.64
N ILE A 591 26.42 -28.57 3.06
CA ILE A 591 25.30 -28.37 2.15
C ILE A 591 25.38 -27.01 1.44
N LEU A 592 25.61 -25.91 2.17
CA LEU A 592 25.71 -24.57 1.59
C LEU A 592 26.91 -24.42 0.64
N HIS A 593 28.03 -25.07 0.97
CA HIS A 593 29.17 -25.15 0.04
C HIS A 593 28.80 -25.90 -1.25
N SER A 594 28.06 -27.01 -1.15
CA SER A 594 27.54 -27.72 -2.34
C SER A 594 26.58 -26.86 -3.16
N MET A 595 25.67 -26.13 -2.51
CA MET A 595 24.76 -25.20 -3.18
C MET A 595 25.51 -24.13 -3.97
N SER A 596 26.52 -23.52 -3.36
CA SER A 596 27.36 -22.50 -4.03
C SER A 596 28.08 -23.07 -5.25
N ARG A 597 28.65 -24.28 -5.14
CA ARG A 597 29.32 -24.95 -6.27
C ARG A 597 28.36 -25.31 -7.41
N GLU A 598 27.10 -25.59 -7.10
CA GLU A 598 26.05 -25.91 -8.07
C GLU A 598 25.26 -24.68 -8.54
N GLY A 599 25.61 -23.47 -8.09
CA GLY A 599 24.94 -22.23 -8.49
C GLY A 599 23.51 -22.08 -7.95
N ILE A 600 23.14 -22.79 -6.88
CA ILE A 600 21.81 -22.72 -6.27
C ILE A 600 21.77 -21.58 -5.26
N SER A 601 20.97 -20.55 -5.53
CA SER A 601 20.90 -19.30 -4.75
C SER A 601 19.63 -19.17 -3.88
N ILE A 602 18.93 -20.26 -3.62
CA ILE A 602 17.66 -20.23 -2.86
C ILE A 602 17.95 -19.90 -1.39
N PRO A 603 17.24 -18.94 -0.77
CA PRO A 603 17.43 -18.59 0.63
C PRO A 603 17.18 -19.78 1.57
N VAL A 604 18.15 -20.07 2.44
CA VAL A 604 18.09 -21.18 3.40
C VAL A 604 17.86 -20.66 4.82
N PHE A 605 16.88 -21.23 5.51
CA PHE A 605 16.57 -20.95 6.90
C PHE A 605 16.80 -22.21 7.74
N ALA A 606 17.60 -22.09 8.79
CA ALA A 606 17.81 -23.19 9.72
C ALA A 606 16.55 -23.45 10.56
N ILE A 607 16.16 -24.71 10.68
CA ILE A 607 15.00 -25.12 11.48
C ILE A 607 15.31 -26.36 12.35
N GLY A 608 14.70 -26.41 13.53
CA GLY A 608 14.63 -27.60 14.38
C GLY A 608 15.60 -27.59 15.55
N GLY A 609 15.09 -27.29 16.74
CA GLY A 609 15.83 -27.44 18.00
C GLY A 609 16.85 -26.35 18.32
N ILE A 610 16.86 -25.25 17.56
CA ILE A 610 17.79 -24.12 17.70
C ILE A 610 17.58 -23.40 19.06
N GLN A 611 18.68 -23.12 19.75
CA GLN A 611 18.77 -22.34 20.99
C GLN A 611 19.64 -21.08 20.77
N ASP A 612 19.70 -20.18 21.76
CA ASP A 612 20.43 -18.90 21.65
C ASP A 612 21.90 -19.07 21.22
N ALA A 613 22.62 -20.00 21.85
CA ALA A 613 24.04 -20.26 21.56
C ALA A 613 24.31 -20.78 20.12
N ASP A 614 23.26 -21.16 19.38
CA ASP A 614 23.38 -21.72 18.04
C ASP A 614 23.33 -20.65 16.94
N PHE A 615 22.90 -19.41 17.24
CA PHE A 615 22.63 -18.40 16.22
C PHE A 615 23.90 -17.99 15.46
N ILE A 616 24.97 -17.62 16.16
CA ILE A 616 26.24 -17.20 15.53
C ILE A 616 26.84 -18.34 14.69
N PRO A 617 27.05 -19.56 15.23
CA PRO A 617 27.61 -20.66 14.43
C PRO A 617 26.78 -20.98 13.17
N LEU A 618 25.45 -20.91 13.27
CA LEU A 618 24.56 -21.14 12.14
C LEU A 618 24.66 -20.04 11.10
N LEU A 619 24.62 -18.76 11.48
CA LEU A 619 24.73 -17.64 10.55
C LEU A 619 26.07 -17.62 9.81
N GLN A 620 27.16 -18.00 10.49
CA GLN A 620 28.49 -18.13 9.89
C GLN A 620 28.57 -19.20 8.79
N THR A 621 27.60 -20.13 8.72
CA THR A 621 27.53 -21.10 7.61
C THR A 621 27.09 -20.46 6.29
N GLY A 622 26.48 -19.26 6.33
CA GLY A 622 25.95 -18.57 5.16
C GLY A 622 24.44 -18.72 4.95
N ILE A 623 23.70 -19.26 5.92
CA ILE A 623 22.23 -19.26 5.87
C ILE A 623 21.67 -17.82 5.85
N GLN A 624 20.46 -17.68 5.31
CA GLN A 624 19.73 -16.43 5.31
C GLN A 624 19.21 -16.07 6.70
N GLY A 625 18.73 -17.06 7.47
CA GLY A 625 18.14 -16.81 8.78
C GLY A 625 17.72 -18.08 9.52
N ILE A 626 16.92 -17.91 10.57
CA ILE A 626 16.48 -18.99 11.45
C ILE A 626 14.96 -19.02 11.63
N ALA A 627 14.41 -20.22 11.79
CA ALA A 627 13.00 -20.45 12.09
C ALA A 627 12.83 -21.04 13.50
N LEU A 628 12.09 -20.32 14.35
CA LEU A 628 11.95 -20.63 15.77
C LEU A 628 10.49 -20.90 16.16
N SER A 629 10.31 -21.72 17.19
CA SER A 629 9.01 -22.00 17.80
C SER A 629 9.15 -22.15 19.31
N GLY A 630 9.72 -23.28 19.76
CA GLY A 630 9.91 -23.61 21.18
C GLY A 630 10.65 -22.54 21.99
N LEU A 631 11.78 -22.05 21.47
CA LEU A 631 12.61 -21.05 22.15
C LEU A 631 11.85 -19.76 22.49
N ILE A 632 10.95 -19.33 21.60
CA ILE A 632 10.13 -18.13 21.80
C ILE A 632 8.93 -18.46 22.68
N LYS A 633 8.16 -19.50 22.36
CA LYS A 633 6.90 -19.81 23.06
C LYS A 633 7.11 -20.18 24.53
N ASN A 634 8.26 -20.80 24.86
CA ASN A 634 8.56 -21.24 26.22
C ASN A 634 9.13 -20.11 27.09
N SER A 635 9.40 -18.93 26.52
CA SER A 635 9.79 -17.76 27.30
C SER A 635 8.65 -17.29 28.22
N PRO A 636 8.94 -16.83 29.45
CA PRO A 636 7.95 -16.14 30.28
C PRO A 636 7.51 -14.80 29.67
N ASP A 637 8.39 -14.13 28.92
CA ASP A 637 8.07 -12.93 28.13
C ASP A 637 8.45 -13.16 26.67
N ILE A 638 7.43 -13.44 25.85
CA ILE A 638 7.56 -13.68 24.41
C ILE A 638 8.11 -12.44 23.69
N LYS A 639 7.62 -11.25 24.05
CA LYS A 639 7.95 -10.00 23.37
C LYS A 639 9.39 -9.60 23.63
N GLN A 640 9.82 -9.68 24.88
CA GLN A 640 11.19 -9.38 25.27
C GLN A 640 12.18 -10.37 24.66
N LYS A 641 11.87 -11.67 24.69
CA LYS A 641 12.71 -12.70 24.06
C LYS A 641 12.91 -12.47 22.57
N VAL A 642 11.86 -12.08 21.85
CA VAL A 642 11.98 -11.74 20.42
C VAL A 642 12.90 -10.53 20.20
N ARG A 643 12.84 -9.50 21.05
CA ARG A 643 13.71 -8.32 20.91
C ARG A 643 15.18 -8.67 21.10
N GLU A 644 15.47 -9.55 22.05
CA GLU A 644 16.83 -10.07 22.30
C GLU A 644 17.35 -10.84 21.09
N ILE A 645 16.57 -11.81 20.60
CA ILE A 645 16.93 -12.60 19.42
C ILE A 645 17.19 -11.68 18.21
N ARG A 646 16.30 -10.70 17.97
CA ARG A 646 16.48 -9.77 16.85
C ARG A 646 17.77 -8.96 16.97
N LYS A 647 18.07 -8.43 18.15
CA LYS A 647 19.29 -7.66 18.38
C LYS A 647 20.53 -8.48 18.11
N GLU A 648 20.52 -9.76 18.49
CA GLU A 648 21.61 -10.69 18.21
C GLU A 648 21.75 -10.96 16.71
N LEU A 649 20.64 -11.26 16.01
CA LEU A 649 20.64 -11.48 14.56
C LEU A 649 21.02 -10.23 13.73
N GLU A 650 20.80 -9.02 14.25
CA GLU A 650 21.16 -7.74 13.60
C GLU A 650 22.61 -7.32 13.88
N SER A 651 23.26 -7.92 14.88
CA SER A 651 24.66 -7.62 15.24
C SER A 651 25.70 -8.39 14.40
N ILE A 652 25.22 -9.22 13.47
CA ILE A 652 25.97 -10.14 12.61
C ILE A 652 25.66 -9.79 11.16
#